data_AF-A0A936JX32-F1
#
_entry.id   AF-A0A936JX32-F1
#
_cell.length_a   1.000
_cell.length_b   1.000
_cell.length_c   1.000
_cell.angle_alpha   90.00
_cell.angle_beta   90.00
_cell.angle_gamma   90.00
#
_symmetry.space_group_name_H-M   'P 1'
#
loop_
_entity.id
_entity.type
_entity.pdbx_description
1 polymer ?
#
loop_
_entity_poly.entity_id
_entity_poly.type
_entity_poly.pdbx_seq_one_letter_code
_entity_poly.pdbx_strand_id
1 'polypeptide(L)'
;MRPSPCSLATLLGCALALGADAAPKITLEPWMVLSETAQTNRYYAGSGPVAGLVDEQQAVGDPLAGSTVVPTRFWFPGWNSGYTRYPASAIIDLRAEYDLTDLCLYDGDGSGTLTVAAGTPFAWEHVVFTDSMNAWPQGWKSTAVQVRTRYLRVTAANDGAIPKEIVVYGTLVAGQTPEPQPPALPRRRTTMDELIGTNSFIDDPVGLIEQVGHLREYHVWQWDEGNGGAYPGFPANQNAWSPSWVGWDFDAFYRNLHRLGVEVTPVISQAPPWLRGAASSSEIKPIPLDVAGQPTRDPLAPASYAEHADHLFQYAARFGAEPVPANLLKLRADQAPLSGQGTLRYYENWNEQDKWWEGPQSYFTPFEFAAMTSADWDGHLGTMGDTIGIAHADPSGRLVMGGLALPDVDYLRAMAFWFKHRRGDVPLAALNVHHYCNDTGGQEGQATTGISPEADGLRERFTALVDFRNRHLRESELWMTEFGWDVDQRSIQRAPGIAGMSAEETQARWIVRTWLEFAAAGVDRGHQYMMRDVVSPGAGGSDIRFATSGLVGPKGDWSPRPSFYYQATLRQRLRGLHYQDDLALPDPDLRAYRFADSADRVRAIVVWSGTASGKSVASVALPLPAGTTRATRVTLTNGNLAGVAAELTLAGATVAVAVDEKPTIVLLEGRNARTRLPDRILKVGAAQVTRESGGTDGDPAMLVDEQGGVGNPDFGKGLTLGSAWSPGWSLENYPAVAQIDLGRVRRVTKIYLNDHHGDGPFTTETGGPGAWRFLARDALLGSGSWIGHVTDGPTRYVRCTAEARGANVAEIAIYARDFTGYGDWAERAFPGTEDFFDGDAAPGADADGDGVDNLLEYALGGDPRVPETGLLPVVAADGTKLALTYVRDLWLKDVAWAVEWSTDLVNWSSADVTEVIELETPDFERRRAEVAVEGRTRLFLRLKVALTAAP
;
A
#
# COMPACT_ATOMS: atom_id res chain seq x y z
N MET A 1 7.67 -14.55 76.41
CA MET A 1 7.26 -15.68 77.27
C MET A 1 6.64 -16.74 76.38
N ARG A 2 7.20 -17.96 76.37
CA ARG A 2 6.51 -19.18 75.91
C ARG A 2 5.40 -19.52 76.93
N PRO A 3 4.33 -20.24 76.55
CA PRO A 3 4.39 -21.71 76.57
C PRO A 3 3.63 -22.43 75.43
N SER A 4 4.10 -23.64 75.12
CA SER A 4 3.32 -24.79 74.60
C SER A 4 3.22 -25.84 75.75
N PRO A 5 2.63 -27.05 75.62
CA PRO A 5 1.72 -27.65 74.62
C PRO A 5 0.56 -28.49 75.24
N CYS A 6 -0.18 -29.19 74.35
CA CYS A 6 -0.91 -30.46 74.52
C CYS A 6 -2.37 -30.47 75.01
N SER A 7 -3.27 -30.94 74.14
CA SER A 7 -3.99 -32.22 74.36
C SER A 7 -4.56 -32.78 73.06
N LEU A 8 -4.24 -34.06 72.85
CA LEU A 8 -4.69 -34.98 71.81
C LEU A 8 -6.21 -35.20 71.91
N ALA A 9 -6.95 -35.11 70.80
CA ALA A 9 -8.32 -35.62 70.69
C ALA A 9 -8.40 -36.56 69.48
N THR A 10 -8.59 -37.83 69.79
CA THR A 10 -8.82 -38.95 68.88
C THR A 10 -10.10 -38.73 68.09
N LEU A 11 -10.00 -38.49 66.78
CA LEU A 11 -11.15 -38.56 65.87
C LEU A 11 -11.18 -39.95 65.24
N LEU A 12 -12.14 -40.75 65.70
CA LEU A 12 -12.54 -42.01 65.08
C LEU A 12 -12.86 -41.77 63.60
N GLY A 13 -12.23 -42.57 62.74
CA GLY A 13 -12.60 -42.66 61.34
C GLY A 13 -13.99 -43.25 61.18
N CYS A 14 -14.92 -42.41 60.74
CA CYS A 14 -16.01 -42.85 59.89
C CYS A 14 -15.55 -42.63 58.44
N ALA A 15 -14.97 -43.67 57.84
CA ALA A 15 -14.87 -43.76 56.40
C ALA A 15 -16.29 -43.91 55.83
N LEU A 16 -16.95 -42.78 55.62
CA LEU A 16 -17.93 -42.68 54.55
C LEU A 16 -17.13 -42.84 53.27
N ALA A 17 -17.35 -43.96 52.58
CA ALA A 17 -16.98 -44.08 51.18
C ALA A 17 -17.73 -42.97 50.44
N LEU A 18 -17.06 -41.83 50.23
CA LEU A 18 -17.43 -40.88 49.20
C LEU A 18 -17.34 -41.70 47.90
N GLY A 19 -18.49 -41.87 47.23
CA GLY A 19 -18.48 -42.29 45.84
C GLY A 19 -17.51 -41.38 45.10
N ALA A 20 -16.77 -41.94 44.13
CA ALA A 20 -15.90 -41.14 43.29
C ALA A 20 -16.72 -39.96 42.74
N ASP A 21 -16.42 -38.74 43.19
CA ASP A 21 -16.99 -37.53 42.59
C ASP A 21 -16.63 -37.59 41.11
N ALA A 22 -17.65 -37.52 40.24
CA ALA A 22 -17.42 -37.45 38.81
C ALA A 22 -16.47 -36.29 38.52
N ALA A 23 -15.46 -36.50 37.66
CA ALA A 23 -14.52 -35.45 37.33
C ALA A 23 -15.27 -34.23 36.79
N PRO A 24 -14.85 -33.00 37.12
CA PRO A 24 -15.58 -31.82 36.75
C PRO A 24 -15.58 -31.60 35.23
N LYS A 25 -16.66 -31.01 34.73
CA LYS A 25 -16.74 -30.47 33.38
C LYS A 25 -15.68 -29.39 33.18
N ILE A 26 -14.87 -29.51 32.13
CA ILE A 26 -13.95 -28.48 31.67
C ILE A 26 -14.73 -27.53 30.78
N THR A 27 -14.76 -26.24 31.13
CA THR A 27 -15.45 -25.23 30.32
C THR A 27 -14.58 -24.90 29.11
N LEU A 28 -15.07 -25.23 27.92
CA LEU A 28 -14.45 -24.81 26.66
C LEU A 28 -14.99 -23.43 26.24
N GLU A 29 -14.15 -22.65 25.59
CA GLU A 29 -14.54 -21.36 25.00
C GLU A 29 -14.17 -21.37 23.51
N PRO A 30 -14.89 -20.63 22.64
CA PRO A 30 -14.63 -20.59 21.20
C PRO A 30 -13.18 -20.37 20.80
N TRP A 31 -12.44 -19.54 21.55
CA TRP A 31 -11.03 -19.24 21.27
C TRP A 31 -10.05 -20.38 21.66
N MET A 32 -10.53 -21.41 22.36
CA MET A 32 -9.77 -22.63 22.66
C MET A 32 -9.79 -23.63 21.48
N VAL A 33 -10.61 -23.38 20.46
CA VAL A 33 -10.77 -24.27 19.30
C VAL A 33 -10.29 -23.61 18.02
N LEU A 34 -9.55 -24.37 17.22
CA LEU A 34 -8.91 -23.95 15.99
C LEU A 34 -9.27 -24.89 14.84
N SER A 35 -9.49 -24.38 13.64
CA SER A 35 -9.67 -25.19 12.42
C SER A 35 -8.34 -25.35 11.68
N GLU A 36 -7.87 -26.58 11.46
CA GLU A 36 -6.64 -26.83 10.69
C GLU A 36 -6.85 -26.61 9.19
N THR A 37 -8.10 -26.72 8.71
CA THR A 37 -8.44 -26.50 7.31
C THR A 37 -8.99 -25.11 7.05
N ALA A 38 -9.43 -24.37 8.07
CA ALA A 38 -10.04 -23.04 7.97
C ALA A 38 -11.18 -22.92 6.93
N GLN A 39 -11.79 -24.04 6.55
CA GLN A 39 -12.96 -24.06 5.68
C GLN A 39 -14.23 -24.19 6.52
N THR A 40 -15.19 -23.31 6.24
CA THR A 40 -16.51 -23.32 6.88
C THR A 40 -17.57 -23.06 5.84
N ASN A 41 -18.65 -23.85 5.85
CA ASN A 41 -19.83 -23.50 5.06
C ASN A 41 -20.61 -22.40 5.78
N ARG A 42 -20.66 -21.21 5.18
CA ARG A 42 -21.35 -20.04 5.72
C ARG A 42 -22.80 -19.89 5.22
N TYR A 43 -23.25 -20.80 4.33
CA TYR A 43 -24.56 -20.72 3.66
C TYR A 43 -25.66 -21.58 4.30
N TYR A 44 -25.32 -22.48 5.21
CA TYR A 44 -26.29 -23.39 5.81
C TYR A 44 -26.75 -22.85 7.18
N ALA A 45 -28.07 -22.74 7.37
CA ALA A 45 -28.62 -22.17 8.61
C ALA A 45 -28.24 -23.06 9.81
N GLY A 46 -27.63 -22.45 10.84
CA GLY A 46 -27.13 -23.16 12.01
C GLY A 46 -25.73 -23.78 11.86
N SER A 47 -25.17 -23.86 10.64
CA SER A 47 -23.77 -24.23 10.48
C SER A 47 -22.87 -23.06 10.84
N GLY A 48 -21.86 -23.31 11.67
CA GLY A 48 -20.92 -22.31 12.13
C GLY A 48 -19.46 -22.68 11.80
N PRO A 49 -18.55 -21.73 12.06
CA PRO A 49 -17.12 -22.02 12.13
C PRO A 49 -16.84 -23.07 13.19
N VAL A 50 -15.59 -23.50 13.31
CA VAL A 50 -15.20 -24.54 14.28
C VAL A 50 -15.60 -24.23 15.72
N ALA A 51 -15.79 -22.95 16.05
CA ALA A 51 -16.35 -22.49 17.32
C ALA A 51 -17.71 -23.12 17.64
N GLY A 52 -18.51 -23.45 16.62
CA GLY A 52 -19.79 -24.15 16.75
C GLY A 52 -19.71 -25.48 17.47
N LEU A 53 -18.52 -26.07 17.62
CA LEU A 53 -18.29 -27.30 18.38
C LEU A 53 -18.34 -27.09 19.90
N VAL A 54 -18.17 -25.85 20.38
CA VAL A 54 -17.96 -25.53 21.80
C VAL A 54 -18.71 -24.27 22.27
N ASP A 55 -19.62 -23.72 21.47
CA ASP A 55 -20.17 -22.39 21.71
C ASP A 55 -21.49 -22.37 22.52
N GLU A 56 -22.03 -23.55 22.85
CA GLU A 56 -23.23 -23.70 23.70
C GLU A 56 -22.91 -24.36 25.06
N GLN A 57 -21.63 -24.38 25.49
CA GLN A 57 -21.15 -25.03 26.73
C GLN A 57 -22.00 -24.73 27.97
N GLN A 58 -22.43 -23.49 28.20
CA GLN A 58 -23.29 -23.16 29.35
C GLN A 58 -24.73 -23.64 29.15
N ALA A 59 -25.28 -23.47 27.93
CA ALA A 59 -26.66 -23.79 27.61
C ALA A 59 -26.95 -25.29 27.70
N VAL A 60 -25.98 -26.14 27.33
CA VAL A 60 -26.14 -27.59 27.32
C VAL A 60 -26.10 -28.24 28.70
N GLY A 61 -25.76 -27.51 29.77
CA GLY A 61 -25.69 -28.05 31.13
C GLY A 61 -24.62 -29.14 31.29
N ASP A 62 -24.98 -30.27 31.90
CA ASP A 62 -24.09 -31.41 32.14
C ASP A 62 -24.59 -32.66 31.37
N PRO A 63 -24.04 -32.92 30.18
CA PRO A 63 -24.35 -34.13 29.42
C PRO A 63 -24.06 -35.45 30.13
N LEU A 64 -23.03 -35.52 30.99
CA LEU A 64 -22.67 -36.74 31.69
C LEU A 64 -23.70 -37.07 32.79
N ALA A 65 -24.31 -36.04 33.37
CA ALA A 65 -25.44 -36.14 34.29
C ALA A 65 -26.82 -36.31 33.59
N GLY A 66 -26.86 -36.46 32.26
CA GLY A 66 -28.08 -36.74 31.51
C GLY A 66 -28.83 -35.52 30.95
N SER A 67 -28.11 -34.50 30.48
CA SER A 67 -28.71 -33.37 29.77
C SER A 67 -29.58 -33.82 28.58
N THR A 68 -30.74 -33.19 28.43
CA THR A 68 -31.65 -33.37 27.28
C THR A 68 -31.64 -32.17 26.33
N VAL A 69 -30.75 -31.20 26.56
CA VAL A 69 -30.65 -29.99 25.72
C VAL A 69 -30.06 -30.39 24.36
N VAL A 70 -30.70 -29.91 23.31
CA VAL A 70 -30.28 -30.07 21.91
C VAL A 70 -29.51 -28.82 21.50
N PRO A 71 -28.20 -28.91 21.21
CA PRO A 71 -27.44 -27.79 20.66
C PRO A 71 -28.01 -27.39 19.30
N THR A 72 -27.99 -26.09 19.02
CA THR A 72 -28.58 -25.48 17.83
C THR A 72 -27.54 -25.14 16.77
N ARG A 73 -26.27 -24.96 17.17
CA ARG A 73 -25.15 -24.72 16.27
C ARG A 73 -24.31 -25.98 16.12
N PHE A 74 -23.50 -26.01 15.07
CA PHE A 74 -22.64 -27.14 14.76
C PHE A 74 -21.48 -26.75 13.86
N TRP A 75 -20.39 -27.51 13.94
CA TRP A 75 -19.25 -27.35 13.03
C TRP A 75 -19.52 -28.10 11.72
N PHE A 76 -19.45 -27.38 10.60
CA PHE A 76 -19.61 -27.97 9.27
C PHE A 76 -18.67 -27.34 8.22
N PRO A 77 -17.60 -28.06 7.82
CA PRO A 77 -16.67 -27.60 6.78
C PRO A 77 -17.31 -27.42 5.39
N GLY A 78 -18.45 -28.06 5.14
CA GLY A 78 -19.22 -27.96 3.90
C GLY A 78 -19.44 -29.30 3.20
N TRP A 79 -20.22 -29.29 2.12
CA TRP A 79 -20.49 -30.49 1.32
C TRP A 79 -19.27 -30.89 0.50
N ASN A 80 -19.05 -32.19 0.35
CA ASN A 80 -17.97 -32.72 -0.48
C ASN A 80 -18.37 -32.64 -1.96
N SER A 81 -18.21 -31.48 -2.58
CA SER A 81 -18.59 -31.22 -3.97
C SER A 81 -17.50 -31.59 -5.00
N GLY A 82 -16.60 -32.53 -4.67
CA GLY A 82 -15.49 -32.95 -5.55
C GLY A 82 -14.16 -32.22 -5.33
N TYR A 83 -14.07 -31.35 -4.32
CA TYR A 83 -12.85 -30.67 -3.89
C TYR A 83 -12.52 -31.12 -2.45
N THR A 84 -11.23 -31.32 -2.13
CA THR A 84 -10.82 -31.92 -0.83
C THR A 84 -11.04 -30.96 0.34
N ARG A 85 -12.27 -30.95 0.87
CA ARG A 85 -12.60 -30.35 2.18
C ARG A 85 -12.32 -31.30 3.34
N TYR A 86 -12.30 -32.60 3.03
CA TYR A 86 -12.14 -33.68 4.00
C TYR A 86 -10.91 -34.53 3.72
N PRO A 87 -10.26 -35.09 4.75
CA PRO A 87 -10.61 -34.97 6.17
C PRO A 87 -10.41 -33.54 6.70
N ALA A 88 -11.38 -33.03 7.44
CA ALA A 88 -11.33 -31.71 8.08
C ALA A 88 -11.02 -31.90 9.56
N SER A 89 -10.08 -31.15 10.10
CA SER A 89 -9.65 -31.31 11.49
C SER A 89 -9.70 -30.01 12.27
N ALA A 90 -10.01 -30.14 13.56
CA ALA A 90 -10.03 -29.08 14.54
C ALA A 90 -9.16 -29.46 15.73
N ILE A 91 -8.48 -28.49 16.33
CA ILE A 91 -7.70 -28.67 17.56
C ILE A 91 -8.43 -27.96 18.69
N ILE A 92 -8.59 -28.65 19.81
CA ILE A 92 -9.03 -28.09 21.09
C ILE A 92 -7.80 -28.00 22.00
N ASP A 93 -7.35 -26.79 22.32
CA ASP A 93 -6.29 -26.51 23.30
C ASP A 93 -6.92 -26.25 24.66
N LEU A 94 -6.86 -27.23 25.58
CA LEU A 94 -7.39 -27.14 26.95
C LEU A 94 -6.65 -26.12 27.83
N ARG A 95 -5.61 -25.47 27.31
CA ARG A 95 -4.81 -24.41 27.97
C ARG A 95 -3.95 -24.85 29.15
N ALA A 96 -4.09 -26.09 29.59
CA ALA A 96 -3.23 -26.80 30.52
C ALA A 96 -3.35 -28.31 30.29
N GLU A 97 -2.49 -29.11 30.92
CA GLU A 97 -2.67 -30.56 30.94
C GLU A 97 -3.76 -30.99 31.92
N TYR A 98 -4.63 -31.89 31.46
CA TYR A 98 -5.68 -32.51 32.25
C TYR A 98 -5.58 -34.04 32.17
N ASP A 99 -5.93 -34.70 33.27
CA ASP A 99 -6.28 -36.13 33.29
C ASP A 99 -7.76 -36.25 32.91
N LEU A 100 -8.04 -36.55 31.64
CA LEU A 100 -9.39 -36.64 31.09
C LEU A 100 -10.05 -37.96 31.48
N THR A 101 -11.33 -37.89 31.86
CA THR A 101 -12.12 -39.07 32.26
C THR A 101 -13.27 -39.37 31.31
N ASP A 102 -13.89 -38.35 30.72
CA ASP A 102 -15.06 -38.53 29.85
C ASP A 102 -15.11 -37.46 28.75
N LEU A 103 -15.65 -37.85 27.60
CA LEU A 103 -16.02 -36.96 26.51
C LEU A 103 -17.49 -37.21 26.16
N CYS A 104 -18.28 -36.14 26.09
CA CYS A 104 -19.66 -36.19 25.62
C CYS A 104 -19.77 -35.47 24.28
N LEU A 105 -20.31 -36.14 23.26
CA LEU A 105 -20.56 -35.59 21.94
C LEU A 105 -22.06 -35.61 21.66
N TYR A 106 -22.62 -34.49 21.20
CA TYR A 106 -23.99 -34.50 20.70
C TYR A 106 -24.02 -35.02 19.26
N ASP A 107 -24.59 -36.21 19.08
CA ASP A 107 -24.80 -36.83 17.77
C ASP A 107 -26.21 -36.51 17.25
N GLY A 108 -26.24 -35.78 16.13
CA GLY A 108 -27.43 -35.20 15.54
C GLY A 108 -27.83 -35.84 14.20
N ASP A 109 -28.01 -35.01 13.17
CA ASP A 109 -28.53 -35.40 11.85
C ASP A 109 -27.46 -35.96 10.89
N GLY A 110 -26.30 -36.37 11.40
CA GLY A 110 -25.17 -36.81 10.59
C GLY A 110 -25.33 -38.24 10.03
N SER A 111 -24.32 -38.67 9.26
CA SER A 111 -24.11 -40.08 8.92
C SER A 111 -22.66 -40.39 8.51
N GLY A 112 -21.69 -39.67 9.09
CA GLY A 112 -20.27 -39.71 8.70
C GLY A 112 -19.34 -40.06 9.86
N THR A 113 -18.05 -40.21 9.58
CA THR A 113 -17.08 -40.62 10.61
C THR A 113 -16.42 -39.42 11.26
N LEU A 114 -16.58 -39.29 12.58
CA LEU A 114 -15.85 -38.34 13.42
C LEU A 114 -14.84 -39.10 14.28
N THR A 115 -13.59 -38.66 14.31
CA THR A 115 -12.55 -39.22 15.18
C THR A 115 -12.04 -38.16 16.14
N VAL A 116 -11.92 -38.48 17.42
CA VAL A 116 -11.25 -37.62 18.41
C VAL A 116 -9.96 -38.31 18.82
N ALA A 117 -8.84 -37.60 18.73
CA ALA A 117 -7.52 -38.06 19.14
C ALA A 117 -6.92 -37.12 20.19
N ALA A 118 -6.03 -37.65 21.02
CA ALA A 118 -5.23 -36.92 21.99
C ALA A 118 -3.74 -37.11 21.65
N GLY A 119 -2.94 -36.11 22.02
CA GLY A 119 -1.50 -36.13 21.78
C GLY A 119 -0.92 -34.73 21.85
N THR A 120 0.18 -34.52 21.13
CA THR A 120 0.77 -33.20 20.95
C THR A 120 0.46 -32.68 19.55
N PRO A 121 0.50 -31.35 19.33
CA PRO A 121 0.29 -30.79 18.00
C PRO A 121 1.22 -31.45 16.98
N PHE A 122 0.62 -31.94 15.89
CA PHE A 122 1.29 -32.70 14.81
C PHE A 122 1.81 -34.10 15.17
N ALA A 123 1.55 -34.59 16.39
CA ALA A 123 1.82 -35.96 16.82
C ALA A 123 0.64 -36.49 17.64
N TRP A 124 -0.36 -37.01 16.93
CA TRP A 124 -1.62 -37.51 17.49
C TRP A 124 -1.51 -39.01 17.75
N GLU A 125 -1.09 -39.36 18.97
CA GLU A 125 -0.66 -40.71 19.34
C GLU A 125 -1.82 -41.64 19.75
N HIS A 126 -2.91 -41.06 20.24
CA HIS A 126 -3.99 -41.81 20.87
C HIS A 126 -5.34 -41.44 20.26
N VAL A 127 -5.92 -42.32 19.45
CA VAL A 127 -7.34 -42.20 19.08
C VAL A 127 -8.16 -42.47 20.35
N VAL A 128 -8.87 -41.44 20.80
CA VAL A 128 -9.69 -41.48 22.00
C VAL A 128 -11.01 -42.18 21.71
N PHE A 129 -11.70 -41.78 20.62
CA PHE A 129 -12.86 -42.50 20.10
C PHE A 129 -13.14 -42.18 18.64
N THR A 130 -13.96 -43.02 18.02
CA THR A 130 -14.52 -42.81 16.68
C THR A 130 -16.03 -42.99 16.74
N ASP A 131 -16.79 -42.06 16.17
CA ASP A 131 -18.24 -42.10 16.07
C ASP A 131 -18.68 -42.07 14.60
N SER A 132 -19.78 -42.76 14.28
CA SER A 132 -20.37 -42.81 12.93
C SER A 132 -21.46 -41.75 12.70
N MET A 133 -21.63 -40.84 13.66
CA MET A 133 -22.55 -39.71 13.65
C MET A 133 -23.96 -40.09 13.19
N ASN A 134 -24.49 -41.23 13.61
CA ASN A 134 -25.72 -41.83 13.07
C ASN A 134 -26.73 -42.22 14.16
N ALA A 135 -26.72 -41.54 15.30
CA ALA A 135 -27.62 -41.82 16.41
C ALA A 135 -29.11 -41.67 16.02
N TRP A 136 -29.92 -42.66 16.40
CA TRP A 136 -31.37 -42.55 16.41
C TRP A 136 -31.98 -43.15 17.69
N PRO A 137 -32.75 -42.38 18.49
CA PRO A 137 -32.94 -40.93 18.37
C PRO A 137 -31.63 -40.17 18.59
N GLN A 138 -31.58 -38.91 18.12
CA GLN A 138 -30.44 -38.01 18.38
C GLN A 138 -30.22 -37.80 19.87
N GLY A 139 -28.97 -37.56 20.26
CA GLY A 139 -28.66 -37.27 21.65
C GLY A 139 -27.18 -37.29 22.00
N TRP A 140 -26.92 -37.09 23.29
CA TRP A 140 -25.58 -37.14 23.85
C TRP A 140 -25.04 -38.57 23.90
N LYS A 141 -23.86 -38.75 23.33
CA LYS A 141 -23.04 -39.96 23.49
C LYS A 141 -21.87 -39.65 24.41
N SER A 142 -21.72 -40.45 25.46
CA SER A 142 -20.65 -40.30 26.44
C SER A 142 -19.66 -41.44 26.30
N THR A 143 -18.39 -41.11 26.21
CA THR A 143 -17.29 -42.07 26.13
C THR A 143 -16.35 -41.85 27.30
N ALA A 144 -16.15 -42.88 28.12
CA ALA A 144 -15.12 -42.87 29.15
C ALA A 144 -13.73 -42.95 28.51
N VAL A 145 -12.82 -42.11 28.97
CA VAL A 145 -11.46 -41.96 28.47
C VAL A 145 -10.48 -41.96 29.63
N GLN A 146 -9.22 -42.34 29.39
CA GLN A 146 -8.15 -42.27 30.39
C GLN A 146 -6.90 -41.77 29.70
N VAL A 147 -6.87 -40.47 29.44
CA VAL A 147 -5.76 -39.83 28.73
C VAL A 147 -5.34 -38.55 29.44
N ARG A 148 -4.04 -38.40 29.65
CA ARG A 148 -3.44 -37.14 30.07
C ARG A 148 -3.10 -36.34 28.82
N THR A 149 -3.71 -35.17 28.65
CA THR A 149 -3.43 -34.32 27.49
C THR A 149 -3.77 -32.85 27.75
N ARG A 150 -3.12 -31.96 26.99
CA ARG A 150 -3.56 -30.57 26.79
C ARG A 150 -4.35 -30.40 25.50
N TYR A 151 -4.11 -31.24 24.50
CA TYR A 151 -4.68 -31.09 23.16
C TYR A 151 -5.56 -32.27 22.78
N LEU A 152 -6.69 -31.95 22.17
CA LEU A 152 -7.52 -32.90 21.43
C LEU A 152 -7.57 -32.47 19.97
N ARG A 153 -7.61 -33.43 19.06
CA ARG A 153 -7.89 -33.22 17.64
C ARG A 153 -9.18 -33.92 17.27
N VAL A 154 -10.11 -33.18 16.70
CA VAL A 154 -11.39 -33.67 16.19
C VAL A 154 -11.32 -33.69 14.68
N THR A 155 -11.47 -34.85 14.05
CA THR A 155 -11.37 -35.04 12.61
C THR A 155 -12.68 -35.56 12.04
N ALA A 156 -13.32 -34.76 11.19
CA ALA A 156 -14.41 -35.18 10.32
C ALA A 156 -13.82 -35.83 9.05
N ALA A 157 -14.15 -37.09 8.78
CA ALA A 157 -13.61 -37.82 7.63
C ALA A 157 -14.36 -37.52 6.32
N ASN A 158 -15.59 -37.01 6.40
CA ASN A 158 -16.46 -36.66 5.26
C ASN A 158 -17.57 -35.69 5.71
N ASP A 159 -18.35 -35.22 4.75
CA ASP A 159 -19.45 -34.26 4.92
C ASP A 159 -20.67 -34.79 5.67
N GLY A 160 -20.73 -36.09 5.95
CA GLY A 160 -21.73 -36.66 6.86
C GLY A 160 -21.37 -36.48 8.34
N ALA A 161 -20.14 -36.11 8.69
CA ALA A 161 -19.71 -35.95 10.07
C ALA A 161 -20.01 -34.52 10.58
N ILE A 162 -21.20 -34.34 11.16
CA ILE A 162 -21.74 -33.03 11.55
C ILE A 162 -21.89 -32.97 13.09
N PRO A 163 -20.80 -32.77 13.85
CA PRO A 163 -20.87 -32.68 15.31
C PRO A 163 -21.52 -31.37 15.74
N LYS A 164 -22.51 -31.47 16.64
CA LYS A 164 -23.18 -30.27 17.19
C LYS A 164 -22.41 -29.64 18.33
N GLU A 165 -22.02 -30.41 19.35
CA GLU A 165 -21.30 -29.89 20.52
C GLU A 165 -20.45 -30.99 21.17
N ILE A 166 -19.29 -30.64 21.72
CA ILE A 166 -18.43 -31.53 22.51
C ILE A 166 -18.22 -30.98 23.92
N VAL A 167 -18.37 -31.83 24.94
CA VAL A 167 -18.08 -31.51 26.33
C VAL A 167 -17.01 -32.45 26.87
N VAL A 168 -16.06 -31.91 27.62
CA VAL A 168 -14.89 -32.63 28.13
C VAL A 168 -14.92 -32.63 29.66
N TYR A 169 -14.57 -33.77 30.27
CA TYR A 169 -14.47 -33.93 31.72
C TYR A 169 -13.08 -34.41 32.11
N GLY A 170 -12.57 -33.89 33.21
CA GLY A 170 -11.25 -34.27 33.70
C GLY A 170 -10.78 -33.41 34.87
N THR A 171 -9.65 -33.80 35.44
CA THR A 171 -9.01 -33.06 36.54
C THR A 171 -7.74 -32.39 36.04
N LEU A 172 -7.55 -31.12 36.42
CA LEU A 172 -6.33 -30.37 36.10
C LEU A 172 -5.13 -31.06 36.75
N VAL A 173 -4.07 -31.30 35.98
CA VAL A 173 -2.85 -31.91 36.51
C VAL A 173 -2.24 -31.01 37.59
N ALA A 174 -1.84 -31.61 38.71
CA ALA A 174 -1.35 -30.86 39.87
C ALA A 174 -0.19 -29.92 39.50
N GLY A 175 -0.31 -28.64 39.90
CA GLY A 175 0.69 -27.61 39.62
C GLY A 175 0.55 -26.89 38.27
N GLN A 176 -0.35 -27.35 37.40
CA GLN A 176 -0.72 -26.61 36.19
C GLN A 176 -1.65 -25.43 36.51
N THR A 177 -1.68 -24.44 35.63
CA THR A 177 -2.69 -23.38 35.62
C THR A 177 -3.08 -23.14 34.17
N PRO A 178 -4.38 -23.19 33.82
CA PRO A 178 -4.83 -22.91 32.46
C PRO A 178 -4.34 -21.55 31.98
N GLU A 179 -3.67 -21.54 30.83
CA GLU A 179 -3.16 -20.34 30.20
C GLU A 179 -4.33 -19.44 29.78
N PRO A 180 -4.46 -18.21 30.32
CA PRO A 180 -5.55 -17.32 29.97
C PRO A 180 -5.46 -16.90 28.49
N GLN A 181 -6.55 -16.31 27.98
CA GLN A 181 -6.49 -15.66 26.68
C GLN A 181 -5.51 -14.48 26.74
N PRO A 182 -4.62 -14.30 25.76
CA PRO A 182 -3.74 -13.14 25.70
C PRO A 182 -4.55 -11.82 25.69
N PRO A 183 -4.11 -10.79 26.43
CA PRO A 183 -4.74 -9.48 26.38
C PRO A 183 -4.48 -8.83 25.01
N ALA A 184 -5.45 -8.04 24.52
CA ALA A 184 -5.23 -7.23 23.33
C ALA A 184 -4.34 -6.04 23.67
N LEU A 185 -3.17 -5.95 23.03
CA LEU A 185 -2.22 -4.87 23.23
C LEU A 185 -2.24 -3.92 22.02
N PRO A 186 -2.60 -2.63 22.19
CA PRO A 186 -2.71 -1.71 21.07
C PRO A 186 -1.36 -1.45 20.39
N ARG A 187 -1.43 -1.09 19.11
CA ARG A 187 -0.29 -0.67 18.29
C ARG A 187 -0.25 0.82 18.04
N ARG A 188 0.85 1.24 17.40
CA ARG A 188 0.98 2.58 16.84
C ARG A 188 -0.25 2.87 15.96
N ARG A 189 -0.74 4.11 16.04
CA ARG A 189 -1.80 4.58 15.15
C ARG A 189 -1.21 4.90 13.79
N THR A 190 -1.82 4.36 12.75
CA THR A 190 -1.41 4.51 11.35
C THR A 190 -1.95 5.83 10.80
N THR A 191 -1.12 6.57 10.08
CA THR A 191 -1.57 7.80 9.42
C THR A 191 -2.27 7.48 8.10
N MET A 192 -3.15 8.37 7.63
CA MET A 192 -3.92 8.15 6.40
C MET A 192 -3.03 7.95 5.17
N ASP A 193 -1.85 8.56 5.13
CA ASP A 193 -0.91 8.37 4.03
C ASP A 193 -0.17 7.04 4.06
N GLU A 194 0.00 6.42 5.23
CA GLU A 194 0.53 5.05 5.38
C GLU A 194 -0.55 4.00 5.07
N LEU A 195 -1.82 4.31 5.37
CA LEU A 195 -2.96 3.42 5.13
C LEU A 195 -3.31 3.28 3.64
N ILE A 196 -3.29 4.39 2.89
CA ILE A 196 -3.90 4.44 1.54
C ILE A 196 -2.93 3.95 0.47
N GLY A 197 -3.39 3.02 -0.38
CA GLY A 197 -2.69 2.52 -1.55
C GLY A 197 -3.63 2.01 -2.66
N THR A 198 -3.05 1.48 -3.73
CA THR A 198 -3.78 0.87 -4.85
C THR A 198 -3.04 -0.34 -5.42
N ASN A 199 -3.77 -1.24 -6.06
CA ASN A 199 -3.20 -2.30 -6.89
C ASN A 199 -2.88 -1.78 -8.28
N SER A 200 -1.74 -2.15 -8.83
CA SER A 200 -1.31 -1.74 -10.17
C SER A 200 -0.40 -2.79 -10.81
N PHE A 201 -0.01 -2.53 -12.05
CA PHE A 201 0.95 -3.33 -12.82
C PHE A 201 2.16 -2.47 -13.19
N ILE A 202 3.29 -3.11 -13.54
CA ILE A 202 4.51 -2.43 -14.01
C ILE A 202 4.28 -1.44 -15.17
N ASP A 203 3.29 -1.71 -16.02
CA ASP A 203 2.99 -0.90 -17.20
C ASP A 203 1.92 0.18 -16.96
N ASP A 204 1.55 0.41 -15.70
CA ASP A 204 0.73 1.56 -15.30
C ASP A 204 1.59 2.84 -15.16
N PRO A 205 1.09 4.02 -15.57
CA PRO A 205 1.83 5.27 -15.45
C PRO A 205 2.20 5.59 -13.98
N VAL A 206 3.50 5.69 -13.69
CA VAL A 206 4.01 6.05 -12.35
C VAL A 206 3.47 7.38 -11.83
N GLY A 207 3.12 8.30 -12.74
CA GLY A 207 2.50 9.60 -12.43
C GLY A 207 1.07 9.50 -11.90
N LEU A 208 0.33 8.45 -12.28
CA LEU A 208 -0.96 8.12 -11.65
C LEU A 208 -0.74 7.49 -10.27
N ILE A 209 0.19 6.54 -10.18
CA ILE A 209 0.46 5.76 -8.96
C ILE A 209 0.83 6.68 -7.80
N GLU A 210 1.72 7.65 -8.01
CA GLU A 210 2.18 8.56 -6.94
C GLU A 210 1.06 9.36 -6.25
N GLN A 211 -0.06 9.58 -6.95
CA GLN A 211 -1.15 10.40 -6.45
C GLN A 211 -2.01 9.64 -5.43
N VAL A 212 -2.09 8.32 -5.58
CA VAL A 212 -3.09 7.48 -4.91
C VAL A 212 -2.52 6.57 -3.82
N GLY A 213 -1.21 6.64 -3.54
CA GLY A 213 -0.64 6.05 -2.32
C GLY A 213 0.51 5.10 -2.56
N HIS A 214 0.63 4.13 -1.65
CA HIS A 214 1.55 2.99 -1.79
C HIS A 214 1.04 2.03 -2.86
N LEU A 215 1.95 1.22 -3.41
CA LEU A 215 1.64 0.31 -4.50
C LEU A 215 1.72 -1.14 -4.05
N ARG A 216 0.66 -1.90 -4.30
CA ARG A 216 0.73 -3.35 -4.44
C ARG A 216 0.83 -3.68 -5.92
N GLU A 217 1.93 -4.29 -6.34
CA GLU A 217 2.19 -4.58 -7.75
C GLU A 217 1.94 -6.05 -8.06
N TYR A 218 1.03 -6.33 -9.00
CA TYR A 218 0.80 -7.69 -9.47
C TYR A 218 2.00 -8.20 -10.23
N HIS A 219 2.67 -9.20 -9.66
CA HIS A 219 3.87 -9.78 -10.25
C HIS A 219 3.66 -11.27 -10.55
N VAL A 220 3.68 -11.64 -11.82
CA VAL A 220 3.59 -13.05 -12.21
C VAL A 220 5.00 -13.61 -12.29
N TRP A 221 5.32 -14.64 -11.53
CA TRP A 221 6.68 -15.22 -11.46
C TRP A 221 7.25 -15.59 -12.84
N GLN A 222 6.41 -16.04 -13.78
CA GLN A 222 6.86 -16.37 -15.15
C GLN A 222 7.47 -15.17 -15.91
N TRP A 223 7.28 -13.93 -15.45
CA TRP A 223 7.90 -12.76 -16.06
C TRP A 223 9.42 -12.74 -15.86
N ASP A 224 9.91 -13.38 -14.82
CA ASP A 224 11.33 -13.34 -14.43
C ASP A 224 12.11 -14.59 -14.84
N GLU A 225 11.42 -15.69 -15.14
CA GLU A 225 12.06 -16.91 -15.62
C GLU A 225 11.14 -17.86 -16.40
N GLY A 226 11.72 -18.61 -17.35
CA GLY A 226 11.10 -19.83 -17.87
C GLY A 226 10.17 -19.72 -19.09
N ASN A 227 10.33 -18.70 -19.94
CA ASN A 227 9.49 -18.49 -21.13
C ASN A 227 10.06 -19.07 -22.46
N GLY A 228 11.00 -20.02 -22.42
CA GLY A 228 11.68 -20.57 -23.60
C GLY A 228 11.88 -22.10 -23.59
N GLY A 229 12.19 -22.69 -24.75
CA GLY A 229 12.20 -24.15 -24.96
C GLY A 229 13.38 -24.94 -24.34
N ALA A 230 14.45 -24.28 -23.90
CA ALA A 230 15.56 -24.90 -23.19
C ALA A 230 15.87 -24.09 -21.91
N TYR A 231 15.00 -24.24 -20.89
CA TYR A 231 15.18 -23.61 -19.59
C TYR A 231 15.65 -24.64 -18.55
N PRO A 232 16.78 -24.40 -17.84
CA PRO A 232 17.33 -25.39 -16.91
C PRO A 232 16.51 -25.58 -15.63
N GLY A 233 15.68 -24.60 -15.24
CA GLY A 233 14.91 -24.67 -13.99
C GLY A 233 15.77 -24.59 -12.73
N PHE A 234 15.12 -24.76 -11.59
CA PHE A 234 15.80 -24.90 -10.30
C PHE A 234 16.70 -26.16 -10.26
N PRO A 235 17.93 -26.08 -9.73
CA PRO A 235 18.54 -24.93 -9.02
C PRO A 235 19.37 -23.98 -9.89
N ALA A 236 19.39 -24.17 -11.22
CA ALA A 236 20.24 -23.43 -12.16
C ALA A 236 19.45 -22.34 -12.91
N ASN A 237 18.53 -21.67 -12.21
CA ASN A 237 17.63 -20.66 -12.74
C ASN A 237 18.40 -19.58 -13.51
N GLN A 238 17.74 -18.98 -14.51
CA GLN A 238 18.28 -17.86 -15.29
C GLN A 238 17.31 -16.69 -15.19
N ASN A 239 17.22 -16.10 -13.99
CA ASN A 239 16.34 -14.97 -13.74
C ASN A 239 16.73 -13.78 -14.64
N ALA A 240 15.74 -13.02 -15.09
CA ALA A 240 15.95 -11.78 -15.83
C ALA A 240 14.96 -10.71 -15.36
N TRP A 241 15.48 -9.51 -15.11
CA TRP A 241 14.74 -8.41 -14.49
C TRP A 241 14.57 -7.22 -15.43
N SER A 242 15.59 -6.92 -16.24
CA SER A 242 15.62 -5.72 -17.09
C SER A 242 16.55 -5.93 -18.31
N PRO A 243 16.01 -6.23 -19.51
CA PRO A 243 14.63 -6.64 -19.73
C PRO A 243 14.36 -8.03 -19.11
N SER A 244 13.20 -8.20 -18.51
CA SER A 244 12.69 -9.47 -18.01
C SER A 244 12.46 -10.49 -19.14
N TRP A 245 11.99 -11.69 -18.83
CA TRP A 245 11.64 -12.67 -19.87
C TRP A 245 10.44 -12.27 -20.74
N VAL A 246 9.69 -11.25 -20.32
CA VAL A 246 8.60 -10.65 -21.10
C VAL A 246 8.91 -9.25 -21.61
N GLY A 247 10.17 -8.79 -21.46
CA GLY A 247 10.62 -7.50 -21.99
C GLY A 247 10.50 -6.31 -21.05
N TRP A 248 10.14 -6.51 -19.77
CA TRP A 248 9.90 -5.43 -18.82
C TRP A 248 11.17 -4.94 -18.14
N ASP A 249 11.22 -3.66 -17.78
CA ASP A 249 12.33 -3.04 -17.04
C ASP A 249 11.91 -2.75 -15.59
N PHE A 250 12.00 -3.79 -14.74
CA PHE A 250 11.69 -3.66 -13.31
C PHE A 250 12.68 -2.77 -12.54
N ASP A 251 13.94 -2.69 -12.97
CA ASP A 251 14.94 -1.79 -12.35
C ASP A 251 14.51 -0.32 -12.52
N ALA A 252 14.07 0.09 -13.72
CA ALA A 252 13.58 1.43 -13.98
C ALA A 252 12.26 1.70 -13.24
N PHE A 253 11.32 0.74 -13.29
CA PHE A 253 10.02 0.87 -12.65
C PHE A 253 10.13 1.11 -11.14
N TYR A 254 10.80 0.20 -10.41
CA TYR A 254 10.91 0.34 -8.95
C TYR A 254 11.78 1.52 -8.53
N ARG A 255 12.86 1.83 -9.27
CA ARG A 255 13.69 3.02 -9.01
C ARG A 255 12.88 4.31 -9.16
N ASN A 256 12.02 4.39 -10.17
CA ASN A 256 11.17 5.55 -10.38
C ASN A 256 10.19 5.73 -9.22
N LEU A 257 9.48 4.66 -8.83
CA LEU A 257 8.53 4.71 -7.71
C LEU A 257 9.20 5.04 -6.37
N HIS A 258 10.37 4.43 -6.11
CA HIS A 258 11.17 4.74 -4.92
C HIS A 258 11.56 6.23 -4.87
N ARG A 259 11.97 6.83 -5.99
CA ARG A 259 12.27 8.28 -6.07
C ARG A 259 11.03 9.16 -5.88
N LEU A 260 9.83 8.68 -6.22
CA LEU A 260 8.57 9.37 -5.93
C LEU A 260 8.14 9.24 -4.46
N GLY A 261 8.85 8.44 -3.66
CA GLY A 261 8.47 8.09 -2.30
C GLY A 261 7.26 7.15 -2.24
N VAL A 262 7.01 6.40 -3.33
CA VAL A 262 6.00 5.35 -3.37
C VAL A 262 6.64 4.06 -2.89
N GLU A 263 6.21 3.58 -1.73
CA GLU A 263 6.61 2.24 -1.28
C GLU A 263 5.85 1.19 -2.08
N VAL A 264 6.56 0.17 -2.55
CA VAL A 264 6.03 -0.89 -3.42
C VAL A 264 6.12 -2.23 -2.71
N THR A 265 5.08 -3.04 -2.83
CA THR A 265 5.05 -4.45 -2.46
C THR A 265 4.67 -5.27 -3.69
N PRO A 266 5.61 -5.97 -4.35
CA PRO A 266 5.24 -6.95 -5.36
C PRO A 266 4.56 -8.14 -4.70
N VAL A 267 3.45 -8.59 -5.28
CA VAL A 267 2.84 -9.89 -4.99
C VAL A 267 3.35 -10.90 -5.99
N ILE A 268 4.26 -11.76 -5.53
CA ILE A 268 4.82 -12.84 -6.35
C ILE A 268 3.78 -13.95 -6.42
N SER A 269 3.18 -14.10 -7.59
CA SER A 269 2.04 -15.00 -7.83
C SER A 269 2.30 -15.93 -9.01
N GLN A 270 1.56 -17.04 -9.01
CA GLN A 270 1.53 -18.06 -10.05
C GLN A 270 2.83 -18.85 -10.25
N ALA A 271 2.69 -20.12 -10.58
CA ALA A 271 3.81 -21.00 -10.92
C ALA A 271 4.23 -20.84 -12.40
N PRO A 272 5.54 -20.74 -12.68
CA PRO A 272 6.04 -20.61 -14.05
C PRO A 272 5.85 -21.92 -14.83
N PRO A 273 5.79 -21.86 -16.19
CA PRO A 273 5.54 -23.03 -17.04
C PRO A 273 6.42 -24.25 -16.77
N TRP A 274 7.71 -24.05 -16.47
CA TRP A 274 8.65 -25.15 -16.21
C TRP A 274 8.37 -25.89 -14.89
N LEU A 275 7.75 -25.22 -13.91
CA LEU A 275 7.39 -25.79 -12.61
C LEU A 275 6.05 -26.50 -12.68
N ARG A 276 5.04 -25.85 -13.29
CA ARG A 276 3.68 -26.39 -13.39
C ARG A 276 3.51 -27.49 -14.45
N GLY A 277 4.45 -27.60 -15.38
CA GLY A 277 4.40 -28.59 -16.46
C GLY A 277 3.12 -28.48 -17.29
N ALA A 278 2.38 -29.58 -17.39
CA ALA A 278 1.15 -29.66 -18.18
C ALA A 278 -0.11 -29.15 -17.45
N ALA A 279 0.00 -28.66 -16.21
CA ALA A 279 -1.13 -28.14 -15.46
C ALA A 279 -1.80 -26.96 -16.21
N SER A 280 -3.13 -26.98 -16.28
CA SER A 280 -3.90 -25.94 -16.96
C SER A 280 -3.94 -24.61 -16.19
N SER A 281 -3.96 -24.68 -14.86
CA SER A 281 -3.88 -23.49 -14.00
C SER A 281 -2.42 -23.13 -13.72
N SER A 282 -2.12 -21.83 -13.72
CA SER A 282 -0.87 -21.29 -13.20
C SER A 282 -0.94 -21.00 -11.69
N GLU A 283 -2.12 -21.07 -11.08
CA GLU A 283 -2.35 -20.81 -9.65
C GLU A 283 -2.09 -22.04 -8.76
N ILE A 284 -1.38 -23.04 -9.28
CA ILE A 284 -1.00 -24.23 -8.50
C ILE A 284 -0.02 -23.84 -7.39
N LYS A 285 -0.02 -24.60 -6.28
CA LYS A 285 1.07 -24.58 -5.30
C LYS A 285 2.41 -24.64 -6.05
N PRO A 286 3.46 -23.90 -5.63
CA PRO A 286 4.75 -23.93 -6.30
C PRO A 286 5.54 -25.20 -5.94
N ILE A 287 4.94 -26.35 -6.26
CA ILE A 287 5.44 -27.71 -6.13
C ILE A 287 5.14 -28.38 -7.47
N PRO A 288 6.11 -29.06 -8.12
CA PRO A 288 5.85 -29.81 -9.34
C PRO A 288 4.71 -30.81 -9.13
N LEU A 289 3.85 -30.95 -10.13
CA LEU A 289 2.77 -31.92 -10.13
C LEU A 289 3.16 -33.23 -10.82
N ASP A 290 2.62 -34.33 -10.35
CA ASP A 290 2.73 -35.64 -10.99
C ASP A 290 1.75 -35.76 -12.18
N VAL A 291 1.76 -36.91 -12.85
CA VAL A 291 0.86 -37.18 -14.00
C VAL A 291 -0.62 -37.22 -13.63
N ALA A 292 -0.96 -37.32 -12.34
CA ALA A 292 -2.31 -37.26 -11.81
C ALA A 292 -2.69 -35.86 -11.31
N GLY A 293 -1.82 -34.86 -11.50
CA GLY A 293 -2.05 -33.49 -11.07
C GLY A 293 -1.91 -33.28 -9.56
N GLN A 294 -1.25 -34.20 -8.84
CA GLN A 294 -0.99 -34.09 -7.41
C GLN A 294 0.41 -33.54 -7.14
N PRO A 295 0.63 -32.77 -6.05
CA PRO A 295 1.96 -32.35 -5.64
C PRO A 295 2.91 -33.54 -5.49
N THR A 296 4.08 -33.46 -6.14
CA THR A 296 5.11 -34.52 -6.10
C THR A 296 5.84 -34.64 -4.75
N ARG A 297 5.70 -33.61 -3.90
CA ARG A 297 6.30 -33.51 -2.56
C ARG A 297 5.23 -33.11 -1.56
N ASP A 298 5.46 -33.43 -0.28
CA ASP A 298 4.54 -33.15 0.83
C ASP A 298 4.33 -31.64 1.01
N PRO A 299 3.13 -31.10 0.75
CA PRO A 299 2.86 -29.68 0.92
C PRO A 299 2.95 -29.19 2.38
N LEU A 300 2.95 -30.08 3.37
CA LEU A 300 3.15 -29.71 4.78
C LEU A 300 4.64 -29.52 5.14
N ALA A 301 5.57 -29.90 4.26
CA ALA A 301 7.00 -29.77 4.47
C ALA A 301 7.52 -28.46 3.85
N PRO A 302 8.18 -27.55 4.61
CA PRO A 302 8.76 -26.33 4.05
C PRO A 302 9.72 -26.58 2.88
N ALA A 303 10.48 -27.68 2.92
CA ALA A 303 11.42 -28.06 1.87
C ALA A 303 10.77 -28.31 0.49
N SER A 304 9.46 -28.52 0.44
CA SER A 304 8.71 -28.69 -0.81
C SER A 304 8.61 -27.40 -1.63
N TYR A 305 8.89 -26.25 -1.01
CA TYR A 305 8.75 -24.91 -1.61
C TYR A 305 10.09 -24.25 -1.95
N ALA A 306 11.18 -25.04 -2.04
CA ALA A 306 12.53 -24.52 -2.29
C ALA A 306 12.63 -23.65 -3.55
N GLU A 307 11.89 -23.98 -4.61
CA GLU A 307 11.89 -23.24 -5.87
C GLU A 307 11.34 -21.81 -5.71
N HIS A 308 10.25 -21.63 -4.96
CA HIS A 308 9.65 -20.33 -4.72
C HIS A 308 10.51 -19.49 -3.76
N ALA A 309 11.00 -20.11 -2.69
CA ALA A 309 11.87 -19.46 -1.73
C ALA A 309 13.23 -19.06 -2.33
N ASP A 310 13.77 -19.83 -3.28
CA ASP A 310 14.95 -19.46 -4.07
C ASP A 310 14.67 -18.26 -4.96
N HIS A 311 13.51 -18.23 -5.63
CA HIS A 311 13.13 -17.08 -6.45
C HIS A 311 12.98 -15.82 -5.60
N LEU A 312 12.34 -15.90 -4.43
CA LEU A 312 12.26 -14.77 -3.49
C LEU A 312 13.64 -14.33 -2.96
N PHE A 313 14.60 -15.23 -2.76
CA PHE A 313 15.99 -14.85 -2.49
C PHE A 313 16.57 -14.05 -3.65
N GLN A 314 16.40 -14.48 -4.91
CA GLN A 314 16.92 -13.76 -6.08
C GLN A 314 16.26 -12.38 -6.25
N TYR A 315 14.96 -12.31 -5.99
CA TYR A 315 14.19 -11.07 -6.02
C TYR A 315 14.65 -10.07 -4.95
N ALA A 316 14.81 -10.54 -3.70
CA ALA A 316 15.33 -9.74 -2.60
C ALA A 316 16.80 -9.34 -2.83
N ALA A 317 17.62 -10.22 -3.39
CA ALA A 317 19.00 -9.91 -3.74
C ALA A 317 19.08 -8.77 -4.77
N ARG A 318 18.17 -8.75 -5.76
CA ARG A 318 18.16 -7.73 -6.81
C ARG A 318 17.70 -6.36 -6.29
N PHE A 319 16.59 -6.33 -5.55
CA PHE A 319 15.86 -5.09 -5.24
C PHE A 319 15.91 -4.67 -3.76
N GLY A 320 16.31 -5.57 -2.86
CA GLY A 320 16.51 -5.29 -1.44
C GLY A 320 17.71 -4.38 -1.19
N ALA A 321 17.93 -4.00 0.07
CA ALA A 321 18.93 -3.01 0.46
C ALA A 321 20.36 -3.56 0.52
N GLU A 322 20.52 -4.85 0.81
CA GLU A 322 21.84 -5.46 1.04
C GLU A 322 22.46 -6.02 -0.26
N PRO A 323 23.71 -5.65 -0.59
CA PRO A 323 24.40 -6.21 -1.74
C PRO A 323 24.73 -7.70 -1.54
N VAL A 324 24.33 -8.54 -2.50
CA VAL A 324 24.63 -9.98 -2.52
C VAL A 324 25.78 -10.28 -3.50
N PRO A 325 26.74 -11.16 -3.15
CA PRO A 325 27.83 -11.54 -4.05
C PRO A 325 27.35 -12.08 -5.40
N ALA A 326 27.98 -11.62 -6.50
CA ALA A 326 27.57 -11.95 -7.87
C ALA A 326 27.54 -13.45 -8.18
N ASN A 327 28.34 -14.27 -7.49
CA ASN A 327 28.36 -15.73 -7.68
C ASN A 327 27.16 -16.46 -7.05
N LEU A 328 26.33 -15.76 -6.25
CA LEU A 328 25.07 -16.29 -5.71
C LEU A 328 23.85 -15.86 -6.55
N LEU A 329 24.07 -14.97 -7.53
CA LEU A 329 23.01 -14.48 -8.42
C LEU A 329 22.82 -15.47 -9.59
N LYS A 330 21.58 -15.90 -9.79
CA LYS A 330 21.16 -16.86 -10.82
C LYS A 330 20.53 -16.12 -11.98
N LEU A 331 21.36 -15.64 -12.90
CA LEU A 331 20.97 -14.69 -13.93
C LEU A 331 21.07 -15.27 -15.35
N ARG A 332 20.18 -14.80 -16.23
CA ARG A 332 20.34 -14.97 -17.69
C ARG A 332 21.63 -14.27 -18.13
N ALA A 333 22.34 -14.85 -19.12
CA ALA A 333 23.71 -14.45 -19.47
C ALA A 333 23.88 -12.98 -19.92
N ASP A 334 22.80 -12.33 -20.35
CA ASP A 334 22.73 -10.94 -20.80
C ASP A 334 22.39 -9.94 -19.67
N GLN A 335 22.13 -10.42 -18.45
CA GLN A 335 21.80 -9.58 -17.31
C GLN A 335 23.05 -9.10 -16.57
N ALA A 336 23.09 -7.81 -16.23
CA ALA A 336 24.10 -7.28 -15.33
C ALA A 336 23.89 -7.82 -13.90
N PRO A 337 24.95 -8.20 -13.17
CA PRO A 337 24.87 -8.76 -11.82
C PRO A 337 24.67 -7.67 -10.75
N LEU A 338 23.61 -6.87 -10.87
CA LEU A 338 23.24 -5.88 -9.86
C LEU A 338 22.51 -6.56 -8.68
N SER A 339 22.81 -6.10 -7.47
CA SER A 339 22.19 -6.48 -6.21
C SER A 339 22.19 -5.29 -5.25
N GLY A 340 21.37 -5.32 -4.19
CA GLY A 340 21.35 -4.28 -3.17
C GLY A 340 20.85 -2.92 -3.65
N GLN A 341 19.87 -2.88 -4.56
CA GLN A 341 19.36 -1.62 -5.13
C GLN A 341 18.58 -0.76 -4.12
N GLY A 342 18.04 -1.36 -3.05
CA GLY A 342 17.29 -0.68 -2.01
C GLY A 342 15.98 -0.05 -2.49
N THR A 343 15.39 -0.57 -3.58
CA THR A 343 14.15 -0.07 -4.16
C THR A 343 12.90 -0.74 -3.58
N LEU A 344 13.06 -1.94 -3.01
CA LEU A 344 11.99 -2.70 -2.37
C LEU A 344 12.35 -3.06 -0.92
N ARG A 345 11.32 -3.25 -0.11
CA ARG A 345 11.42 -3.67 1.30
C ARG A 345 10.42 -4.76 1.65
N TYR A 346 9.23 -4.72 1.08
CA TYR A 346 8.17 -5.70 1.31
C TYR A 346 8.07 -6.67 0.13
N TYR A 347 7.77 -7.94 0.41
CA TYR A 347 7.57 -8.98 -0.58
C TYR A 347 6.36 -9.83 -0.17
N GLU A 348 5.31 -9.82 -0.98
CA GLU A 348 4.11 -10.61 -0.70
C GLU A 348 4.23 -12.00 -1.34
N ASN A 349 4.10 -13.04 -0.51
CA ASN A 349 4.19 -14.41 -0.99
C ASN A 349 2.80 -14.95 -1.36
N TRP A 350 2.55 -15.07 -2.66
CA TRP A 350 1.32 -15.60 -3.24
C TRP A 350 0.09 -14.67 -3.18
N ASN A 351 -1.01 -15.12 -3.79
CA ASN A 351 -2.27 -14.40 -3.85
C ASN A 351 -3.45 -15.36 -3.71
N GLU A 352 -4.35 -15.09 -2.76
CA GLU A 352 -5.59 -15.84 -2.52
C GLU A 352 -5.39 -17.35 -2.37
N GLN A 353 -4.37 -17.75 -1.61
CA GLN A 353 -4.01 -19.15 -1.35
C GLN A 353 -5.17 -20.01 -0.81
N ASP A 354 -6.20 -19.39 -0.23
CA ASP A 354 -7.42 -20.02 0.26
C ASP A 354 -8.47 -20.32 -0.82
N LYS A 355 -8.12 -20.19 -2.12
CA LYS A 355 -8.95 -20.49 -3.31
C LYS A 355 -9.38 -21.95 -3.46
N TRP A 356 -10.18 -22.45 -2.52
CA TRP A 356 -10.67 -23.83 -2.48
C TRP A 356 -11.47 -24.24 -3.73
N TRP A 357 -12.06 -23.28 -4.45
CA TRP A 357 -12.83 -23.52 -5.67
C TRP A 357 -11.98 -23.95 -6.87
N GLU A 358 -10.67 -23.72 -6.84
CA GLU A 358 -9.75 -24.20 -7.87
C GLU A 358 -9.28 -25.64 -7.64
N GLY A 359 -9.50 -26.18 -6.44
CA GLY A 359 -9.15 -27.54 -6.07
C GLY A 359 -7.80 -27.72 -5.38
N PRO A 360 -7.47 -28.96 -4.99
CA PRO A 360 -6.39 -29.27 -4.03
C PRO A 360 -4.99 -28.84 -4.49
N GLN A 361 -4.79 -28.77 -5.80
CA GLN A 361 -3.54 -28.35 -6.41
C GLN A 361 -3.27 -26.84 -6.27
N SER A 362 -4.31 -26.01 -6.14
CA SER A 362 -4.20 -24.55 -5.96
C SER A 362 -4.48 -24.12 -4.51
N TYR A 363 -5.36 -24.83 -3.82
CA TYR A 363 -5.78 -24.51 -2.45
C TYR A 363 -4.72 -24.87 -1.41
N PHE A 364 -4.29 -23.90 -0.61
CA PHE A 364 -3.47 -24.14 0.57
C PHE A 364 -4.34 -24.18 1.82
N THR A 365 -4.23 -25.27 2.58
CA THR A 365 -4.59 -25.23 3.99
C THR A 365 -3.68 -24.22 4.72
N PRO A 366 -4.13 -23.65 5.86
CA PRO A 366 -3.30 -22.77 6.67
C PRO A 366 -1.91 -23.33 6.99
N PHE A 367 -1.80 -24.64 7.21
CA PHE A 367 -0.52 -25.28 7.54
C PHE A 367 0.41 -25.44 6.32
N GLU A 368 -0.14 -25.75 5.14
CA GLU A 368 0.65 -25.77 3.90
C GLU A 368 1.18 -24.37 3.57
N PHE A 369 0.35 -23.34 3.73
CA PHE A 369 0.78 -21.98 3.47
C PHE A 369 1.79 -21.47 4.50
N ALA A 370 1.64 -21.84 5.77
CA ALA A 370 2.65 -21.57 6.80
C ALA A 370 3.99 -22.27 6.51
N ALA A 371 3.95 -23.49 5.95
CA ALA A 371 5.15 -24.20 5.52
C ALA A 371 5.88 -23.48 4.38
N MET A 372 5.15 -23.02 3.35
CA MET A 372 5.71 -22.19 2.27
C MET A 372 6.28 -20.88 2.80
N THR A 373 5.49 -20.14 3.60
CA THR A 373 5.92 -18.88 4.22
C THR A 373 7.20 -19.05 5.06
N SER A 374 7.32 -20.18 5.75
CA SER A 374 8.54 -20.49 6.49
C SER A 374 9.75 -20.72 5.59
N ALA A 375 9.59 -21.30 4.40
CA ALA A 375 10.67 -21.47 3.45
C ALA A 375 11.04 -20.13 2.81
N ASP A 376 10.03 -19.36 2.39
CA ASP A 376 10.15 -18.05 1.74
C ASP A 376 10.87 -17.01 2.59
N TRP A 377 10.78 -17.10 3.92
CA TRP A 377 11.47 -16.17 4.81
C TRP A 377 12.96 -16.47 4.95
N ASP A 378 13.33 -17.63 5.49
CA ASP A 378 14.70 -17.94 5.92
C ASP A 378 15.09 -19.40 5.64
N GLY A 379 14.50 -20.02 4.63
CA GLY A 379 14.75 -21.42 4.32
C GLY A 379 14.39 -22.36 5.48
N HIS A 380 13.31 -22.04 6.19
CA HIS A 380 12.87 -22.70 7.42
C HIS A 380 13.98 -22.81 8.47
N LEU A 381 14.22 -21.70 9.17
CA LEU A 381 15.24 -21.61 10.22
C LEU A 381 16.66 -21.96 9.70
N GLY A 382 16.95 -21.62 8.45
CA GLY A 382 18.23 -21.88 7.78
C GLY A 382 18.47 -23.35 7.40
N THR A 383 17.48 -24.24 7.53
CA THR A 383 17.67 -25.68 7.24
C THR A 383 17.78 -25.99 5.75
N MET A 384 17.39 -25.05 4.88
CA MET A 384 17.41 -25.19 3.41
C MET A 384 18.65 -24.56 2.74
N GLY A 385 19.61 -24.06 3.52
CA GLY A 385 20.85 -23.44 3.03
C GLY A 385 20.76 -21.93 2.84
N ASP A 386 21.91 -21.30 2.59
CA ASP A 386 22.08 -19.84 2.71
C ASP A 386 21.63 -19.03 1.47
N THR A 387 20.95 -19.66 0.51
CA THR A 387 20.43 -19.00 -0.71
C THR A 387 18.94 -19.22 -0.91
N ILE A 388 18.23 -19.58 0.16
CA ILE A 388 16.79 -19.87 0.14
C ILE A 388 16.10 -18.92 1.10
N GLY A 389 15.17 -18.10 0.60
CA GLY A 389 14.38 -17.16 1.39
C GLY A 389 14.96 -15.75 1.46
N ILE A 390 14.06 -14.80 1.67
CA ILE A 390 14.32 -13.35 1.64
C ILE A 390 15.40 -12.93 2.64
N ALA A 391 15.35 -13.42 3.87
CA ALA A 391 16.22 -13.00 4.96
C ALA A 391 17.70 -13.34 4.72
N HIS A 392 17.98 -14.35 3.89
CA HIS A 392 19.35 -14.70 3.49
C HIS A 392 19.94 -13.73 2.45
N ALA A 393 19.09 -13.10 1.63
CA ALA A 393 19.51 -12.05 0.69
C ALA A 393 19.52 -10.66 1.34
N ASP A 394 18.47 -10.33 2.09
CA ASP A 394 18.28 -9.06 2.76
C ASP A 394 17.56 -9.25 4.12
N PRO A 395 18.31 -9.26 5.24
CA PRO A 395 17.72 -9.37 6.58
C PRO A 395 16.79 -8.20 6.97
N SER A 396 16.85 -7.06 6.26
CA SER A 396 15.97 -5.92 6.48
C SER A 396 14.63 -6.03 5.75
N GLY A 397 14.56 -6.96 4.79
CA GLY A 397 13.37 -7.32 4.02
C GLY A 397 12.20 -7.78 4.90
N ARG A 398 11.00 -7.65 4.37
CA ARG A 398 9.75 -7.85 5.10
C ARG A 398 8.82 -8.76 4.30
N LEU A 399 8.66 -10.00 4.77
CA LEU A 399 7.70 -10.92 4.17
C LEU A 399 6.28 -10.53 4.55
N VAL A 400 5.44 -10.35 3.54
CA VAL A 400 4.01 -10.07 3.65
C VAL A 400 3.28 -11.35 3.28
N MET A 401 2.31 -11.73 4.11
CA MET A 401 1.46 -12.87 3.83
C MET A 401 0.68 -12.63 2.54
N GLY A 402 0.59 -13.63 1.65
CA GLY A 402 -0.36 -13.58 0.53
C GLY A 402 -1.78 -13.23 1.02
N GLY A 403 -2.44 -12.30 0.33
CA GLY A 403 -3.80 -11.87 0.69
C GLY A 403 -4.81 -13.00 0.60
N LEU A 404 -5.45 -13.36 1.71
CA LEU A 404 -6.56 -14.33 1.71
C LEU A 404 -7.76 -13.74 0.95
N ALA A 405 -8.44 -14.52 0.12
CA ALA A 405 -9.65 -14.11 -0.58
C ALA A 405 -10.79 -13.72 0.38
N LEU A 406 -10.74 -14.22 1.62
CA LEU A 406 -11.63 -13.87 2.71
C LEU A 406 -10.88 -13.35 3.96
N PRO A 407 -11.51 -12.47 4.75
CA PRO A 407 -10.99 -12.07 6.07
C PRO A 407 -11.21 -13.17 7.13
N ASP A 408 -10.62 -14.35 6.94
CA ASP A 408 -10.82 -15.52 7.81
C ASP A 408 -9.83 -15.56 8.99
N VAL A 409 -10.34 -15.22 10.19
CA VAL A 409 -9.55 -15.24 11.43
C VAL A 409 -9.09 -16.66 11.80
N ASP A 410 -9.84 -17.71 11.47
CA ASP A 410 -9.44 -19.09 11.80
C ASP A 410 -8.24 -19.54 10.96
N TYR A 411 -8.14 -19.07 9.70
CA TYR A 411 -6.96 -19.28 8.87
C TYR A 411 -5.71 -18.66 9.53
N LEU A 412 -5.82 -17.41 9.99
CA LEU A 412 -4.72 -16.72 10.67
C LEU A 412 -4.34 -17.37 12.00
N ARG A 413 -5.33 -17.81 12.78
CA ARG A 413 -5.11 -18.55 14.04
C ARG A 413 -4.36 -19.86 13.78
N ALA A 414 -4.70 -20.57 12.69
CA ALA A 414 -4.05 -21.82 12.33
C ALA A 414 -2.59 -21.61 11.92
N MET A 415 -2.32 -20.59 11.10
CA MET A 415 -0.94 -20.22 10.75
C MET A 415 -0.13 -19.86 12.01
N ALA A 416 -0.68 -19.01 12.89
CA ALA A 416 -0.02 -18.65 14.15
C ALA A 416 0.29 -19.88 15.02
N PHE A 417 -0.65 -20.82 15.08
CA PHE A 417 -0.46 -22.08 15.78
C PHE A 417 0.65 -22.92 15.15
N TRP A 418 0.71 -23.02 13.82
CA TRP A 418 1.78 -23.72 13.12
C TRP A 418 3.15 -23.09 13.41
N PHE A 419 3.27 -21.77 13.26
CA PHE A 419 4.52 -21.05 13.52
C PHE A 419 5.01 -21.24 14.96
N LYS A 420 4.12 -21.12 15.95
CA LYS A 420 4.45 -21.35 17.36
C LYS A 420 5.09 -22.73 17.61
N HIS A 421 4.58 -23.78 16.97
CA HIS A 421 5.01 -25.15 17.24
C HIS A 421 6.11 -25.66 16.29
N ARG A 422 6.27 -25.06 15.11
CA ARG A 422 7.26 -25.47 14.11
C ARG A 422 8.46 -24.55 14.03
N ARG A 423 8.37 -23.32 14.57
CA ARG A 423 9.45 -22.34 14.53
C ARG A 423 9.73 -21.66 15.87
N GLY A 424 8.68 -21.25 16.57
CA GLY A 424 8.77 -20.44 17.79
C GLY A 424 8.75 -18.92 17.54
N ASP A 425 8.91 -18.48 16.29
CA ASP A 425 8.73 -17.11 15.81
C ASP A 425 7.67 -17.05 14.69
N VAL A 426 7.19 -15.84 14.38
CA VAL A 426 6.27 -15.60 13.26
C VAL A 426 7.03 -14.82 12.18
N PRO A 427 7.28 -15.40 11.00
CA PRO A 427 8.13 -14.80 9.96
C PRO A 427 7.37 -13.78 9.08
N LEU A 428 6.32 -13.14 9.60
CA LEU A 428 5.45 -12.24 8.84
C LEU A 428 5.51 -10.82 9.38
N ALA A 429 5.90 -9.89 8.52
CA ALA A 429 5.81 -8.46 8.80
C ALA A 429 4.37 -7.96 8.73
N ALA A 430 3.52 -8.57 7.89
CA ALA A 430 2.12 -8.21 7.74
C ALA A 430 1.23 -9.45 7.50
N LEU A 431 0.07 -9.44 8.16
CA LEU A 431 -1.08 -10.30 7.85
C LEU A 431 -1.89 -9.62 6.76
N ASN A 432 -2.40 -10.38 5.80
CA ASN A 432 -3.05 -9.80 4.64
C ASN A 432 -4.33 -10.54 4.23
N VAL A 433 -5.36 -9.77 3.90
CA VAL A 433 -6.70 -10.28 3.55
C VAL A 433 -7.32 -9.42 2.44
N HIS A 434 -8.30 -9.97 1.73
CA HIS A 434 -9.14 -9.30 0.74
C HIS A 434 -10.59 -9.29 1.22
N HIS A 435 -11.35 -8.23 0.87
CA HIS A 435 -12.78 -8.18 1.14
C HIS A 435 -13.49 -7.20 0.23
N TYR A 436 -14.50 -7.70 -0.47
CA TYR A 436 -15.34 -6.93 -1.38
C TYR A 436 -16.75 -6.81 -0.82
N CYS A 437 -17.18 -5.57 -0.54
CA CYS A 437 -18.50 -5.30 0.04
C CYS A 437 -19.60 -5.54 -1.00
N ASN A 438 -20.42 -6.56 -0.78
CA ASN A 438 -21.58 -6.90 -1.60
C ASN A 438 -22.70 -7.50 -0.75
N ASP A 439 -23.87 -7.69 -1.36
CA ASP A 439 -25.08 -8.22 -0.73
C ASP A 439 -24.98 -9.68 -0.25
N THR A 440 -23.82 -10.32 -0.41
CA THR A 440 -23.52 -11.67 0.09
C THR A 440 -22.34 -11.72 1.07
N GLY A 441 -21.72 -10.57 1.37
CA GLY A 441 -20.67 -10.47 2.38
C GLY A 441 -19.29 -10.98 1.95
N GLY A 442 -18.94 -10.91 0.66
CA GLY A 442 -17.59 -11.20 0.17
C GLY A 442 -17.54 -11.91 -1.18
N GLN A 443 -16.38 -12.49 -1.52
CA GLN A 443 -16.13 -13.08 -2.84
C GLN A 443 -16.78 -14.45 -3.07
N GLU A 444 -17.02 -15.21 -2.02
CA GLU A 444 -17.55 -16.59 -2.13
C GLU A 444 -19.03 -16.66 -2.50
N GLY A 445 -19.76 -15.56 -2.33
CA GLY A 445 -21.20 -15.50 -2.51
C GLY A 445 -21.64 -15.33 -3.95
N GLN A 446 -22.91 -15.68 -4.20
CA GLN A 446 -23.60 -15.37 -5.44
C GLN A 446 -24.15 -13.94 -5.36
N ALA A 447 -23.24 -12.97 -5.26
CA ALA A 447 -23.57 -11.55 -5.17
C ALA A 447 -24.46 -11.12 -6.35
N THR A 448 -25.36 -10.17 -6.11
CA THR A 448 -26.16 -9.54 -7.17
C THR A 448 -25.86 -8.06 -7.33
N THR A 449 -25.29 -7.43 -6.30
CA THR A 449 -24.88 -6.01 -6.31
C THR A 449 -23.85 -5.71 -5.22
N GLY A 450 -23.02 -4.69 -5.44
CA GLY A 450 -22.23 -4.09 -4.36
C GLY A 450 -23.11 -3.32 -3.37
N ILE A 451 -22.62 -3.20 -2.13
CA ILE A 451 -23.24 -2.40 -1.06
C ILE A 451 -22.20 -1.47 -0.42
N SER A 452 -22.66 -0.44 0.30
CA SER A 452 -21.78 0.50 1.01
C SER A 452 -21.03 -0.19 2.17
N PRO A 453 -19.82 0.28 2.54
CA PRO A 453 -19.02 -0.34 3.61
C PRO A 453 -19.75 -0.40 4.97
N GLU A 454 -20.62 0.56 5.27
CA GLU A 454 -21.41 0.58 6.49
C GLU A 454 -22.55 -0.46 6.48
N ALA A 455 -23.11 -0.76 5.30
CA ALA A 455 -24.14 -1.78 5.16
C ALA A 455 -23.54 -3.20 5.26
N ASP A 456 -22.28 -3.35 4.88
CA ASP A 456 -21.52 -4.59 5.03
C ASP A 456 -21.08 -4.88 6.48
N GLY A 457 -21.09 -3.86 7.35
CA GLY A 457 -20.51 -3.95 8.70
C GLY A 457 -18.97 -4.03 8.65
N LEU A 458 -18.37 -3.31 7.70
CA LEU A 458 -16.94 -3.43 7.38
C LEU A 458 -16.05 -3.15 8.59
N ARG A 459 -16.37 -2.10 9.36
CA ARG A 459 -15.59 -1.73 10.56
C ARG A 459 -15.60 -2.85 11.60
N GLU A 460 -16.75 -3.46 11.85
CA GLU A 460 -16.91 -4.53 12.84
C GLU A 460 -16.10 -5.77 12.44
N ARG A 461 -16.16 -6.15 11.15
CA ARG A 461 -15.38 -7.29 10.60
C ARG A 461 -13.89 -7.10 10.82
N PHE A 462 -13.37 -5.91 10.53
CA PHE A 462 -11.95 -5.63 10.67
C PHE A 462 -11.50 -5.36 12.10
N THR A 463 -12.38 -4.86 12.96
CA THR A 463 -12.11 -4.77 14.39
C THR A 463 -11.83 -6.15 14.97
N ALA A 464 -12.51 -7.20 14.50
CA ALA A 464 -12.23 -8.58 14.92
C ALA A 464 -10.84 -9.08 14.47
N LEU A 465 -10.43 -8.77 13.23
CA LEU A 465 -9.08 -9.07 12.74
C LEU A 465 -7.99 -8.31 13.52
N VAL A 466 -8.23 -7.03 13.81
CA VAL A 466 -7.31 -6.19 14.60
C VAL A 466 -7.21 -6.67 16.04
N ASP A 467 -8.31 -7.10 16.67
CA ASP A 467 -8.29 -7.72 17.99
C ASP A 467 -7.48 -9.02 18.00
N PHE A 468 -7.68 -9.90 17.01
CA PHE A 468 -6.86 -11.10 16.85
C PHE A 468 -5.37 -10.76 16.72
N ARG A 469 -5.01 -9.83 15.83
CA ARG A 469 -3.63 -9.35 15.66
C ARG A 469 -3.08 -8.84 16.98
N ASN A 470 -3.78 -7.94 17.67
CA ASN A 470 -3.32 -7.31 18.90
C ASN A 470 -3.11 -8.30 20.06
N ARG A 471 -3.80 -9.44 20.05
CA ARG A 471 -3.65 -10.50 21.06
C ARG A 471 -2.54 -11.49 20.74
N HIS A 472 -2.39 -11.85 19.47
CA HIS A 472 -1.61 -13.03 19.09
C HIS A 472 -0.38 -12.69 18.27
N LEU A 473 -0.46 -11.69 17.40
CA LEU A 473 0.53 -11.38 16.38
C LEU A 473 0.81 -9.88 16.37
N ARG A 474 0.94 -9.29 17.56
CA ARG A 474 1.03 -7.83 17.70
C ARG A 474 2.10 -7.28 16.80
N GLU A 475 3.28 -7.88 16.73
CA GLU A 475 4.41 -7.33 15.96
C GLU A 475 4.18 -7.27 14.44
N SER A 476 3.18 -7.99 13.90
CA SER A 476 2.76 -7.90 12.50
C SER A 476 1.77 -6.75 12.25
N GLU A 477 1.85 -6.14 11.08
CA GLU A 477 0.82 -5.25 10.53
C GLU A 477 -0.42 -6.04 10.07
N LEU A 478 -1.56 -5.38 9.91
CA LEU A 478 -2.77 -5.93 9.28
C LEU A 478 -3.10 -5.14 8.01
N TRP A 479 -3.10 -5.84 6.88
CA TRP A 479 -3.28 -5.28 5.55
C TRP A 479 -4.59 -5.75 4.90
N MET A 480 -5.19 -4.88 4.10
CA MET A 480 -6.36 -5.15 3.25
C MET A 480 -6.01 -4.86 1.78
N THR A 481 -5.45 -5.82 1.08
CA THR A 481 -4.83 -5.56 -0.22
C THR A 481 -5.77 -5.57 -1.41
N GLU A 482 -7.03 -5.96 -1.25
CA GLU A 482 -8.00 -5.85 -2.34
C GLU A 482 -9.41 -5.56 -1.84
N PHE A 483 -9.96 -4.44 -2.30
CA PHE A 483 -11.36 -4.06 -2.16
C PHE A 483 -11.75 -3.10 -3.29
N GLY A 484 -13.02 -3.06 -3.66
CA GLY A 484 -13.48 -2.16 -4.72
C GLY A 484 -14.88 -2.47 -5.24
N TRP A 485 -15.29 -1.70 -6.24
CA TRP A 485 -16.58 -1.85 -6.91
C TRP A 485 -16.42 -1.56 -8.40
N ASP A 486 -17.15 -2.32 -9.21
CA ASP A 486 -17.27 -2.06 -10.64
C ASP A 486 -18.20 -0.89 -10.92
N VAL A 487 -17.99 -0.18 -12.03
CA VAL A 487 -18.94 0.85 -12.49
C VAL A 487 -19.93 0.33 -13.53
N ASP A 488 -19.63 -0.78 -14.23
CA ASP A 488 -20.57 -1.40 -15.15
C ASP A 488 -21.77 -1.97 -14.39
N GLN A 489 -22.97 -1.50 -14.75
CA GLN A 489 -24.20 -1.86 -14.04
C GLN A 489 -24.66 -3.30 -14.28
N ARG A 490 -23.99 -4.06 -15.16
CA ARG A 490 -24.22 -5.50 -15.34
C ARG A 490 -23.38 -6.34 -14.39
N SER A 491 -22.30 -5.79 -13.82
CA SER A 491 -21.46 -6.51 -12.86
C SER A 491 -22.22 -6.81 -11.56
N ILE A 492 -21.94 -7.97 -10.98
CA ILE A 492 -22.42 -8.37 -9.65
C ILE A 492 -21.70 -7.67 -8.50
N GLN A 493 -20.52 -7.07 -8.75
CA GLN A 493 -19.76 -6.27 -7.78
C GLN A 493 -19.93 -4.76 -8.03
N ARG A 494 -20.97 -4.36 -8.78
CA ARG A 494 -21.19 -2.97 -9.17
C ARG A 494 -21.44 -2.03 -7.98
N ALA A 495 -20.96 -0.79 -8.10
CA ALA A 495 -21.52 0.35 -7.39
C ALA A 495 -22.84 0.75 -8.09
N PRO A 496 -24.00 0.70 -7.40
CA PRO A 496 -25.26 1.08 -7.99
C PRO A 496 -25.34 2.60 -8.19
N GLY A 497 -26.10 3.03 -9.20
CA GLY A 497 -26.59 4.41 -9.24
C GLY A 497 -27.52 4.67 -8.06
N ILE A 498 -27.22 5.67 -7.23
CA ILE A 498 -28.10 6.14 -6.15
C ILE A 498 -28.75 7.44 -6.62
N ALA A 499 -29.96 7.77 -6.15
CA ALA A 499 -30.71 8.95 -6.64
C ALA A 499 -29.84 10.23 -6.64
N GLY A 500 -29.61 10.81 -7.82
CA GLY A 500 -28.75 12.00 -8.01
C GLY A 500 -27.24 11.72 -8.12
N MET A 501 -26.82 10.46 -8.16
CA MET A 501 -25.42 10.01 -8.26
C MET A 501 -25.24 8.99 -9.38
N SER A 502 -24.20 9.16 -10.20
CA SER A 502 -23.78 8.13 -11.16
C SER A 502 -23.08 6.97 -10.44
N ALA A 503 -22.93 5.83 -11.11
CA ALA A 503 -22.16 4.70 -10.58
C ALA A 503 -20.72 5.08 -10.24
N GLU A 504 -20.07 5.91 -11.06
CA GLU A 504 -18.72 6.44 -10.81
C GLU A 504 -18.66 7.32 -9.55
N GLU A 505 -19.67 8.16 -9.32
CA GLU A 505 -19.76 8.97 -8.11
C GLU A 505 -20.03 8.10 -6.86
N THR A 506 -20.88 7.06 -6.97
CA THR A 506 -21.10 6.08 -5.90
C THR A 506 -19.80 5.34 -5.57
N GLN A 507 -19.11 4.79 -6.57
CA GLN A 507 -17.82 4.11 -6.43
C GLN A 507 -16.81 5.01 -5.70
N ALA A 508 -16.67 6.27 -6.15
CA ALA A 508 -15.76 7.23 -5.54
C ALA A 508 -16.06 7.51 -4.06
N ARG A 509 -17.34 7.69 -3.71
CA ARG A 509 -17.75 7.91 -2.32
C ARG A 509 -17.51 6.69 -1.44
N TRP A 510 -17.82 5.48 -1.94
CA TRP A 510 -17.66 4.24 -1.19
C TRP A 510 -16.19 3.87 -0.97
N ILE A 511 -15.30 4.14 -1.93
CA ILE A 511 -13.85 3.99 -1.74
C ILE A 511 -13.35 4.92 -0.62
N VAL A 512 -13.72 6.20 -0.64
CA VAL A 512 -13.31 7.15 0.43
C VAL A 512 -13.88 6.73 1.79
N ARG A 513 -15.14 6.30 1.85
CA ARG A 513 -15.76 5.81 3.09
C ARG A 513 -15.06 4.57 3.63
N THR A 514 -14.61 3.68 2.74
CA THR A 514 -13.84 2.49 3.13
C THR A 514 -12.53 2.85 3.80
N TRP A 515 -11.78 3.82 3.28
CA TRP A 515 -10.55 4.30 3.93
C TRP A 515 -10.82 4.83 5.35
N LEU A 516 -11.95 5.51 5.56
CA LEU A 516 -12.35 6.02 6.87
C LEU A 516 -12.71 4.88 7.83
N GLU A 517 -13.43 3.85 7.37
CA GLU A 517 -13.76 2.68 8.19
C GLU A 517 -12.53 1.82 8.52
N PHE A 518 -11.59 1.68 7.59
CA PHE A 518 -10.31 1.00 7.86
C PHE A 518 -9.46 1.74 8.89
N ALA A 519 -9.37 3.08 8.80
CA ALA A 519 -8.69 3.89 9.80
C ALA A 519 -9.32 3.73 11.19
N ALA A 520 -10.66 3.71 11.26
CA ALA A 520 -11.39 3.53 12.51
C ALA A 520 -11.31 2.10 13.08
N ALA A 521 -11.16 1.08 12.24
CA ALA A 521 -10.97 -0.31 12.64
C ALA A 521 -9.53 -0.59 13.14
N GLY A 522 -8.55 0.20 12.70
CA GLY A 522 -7.13 0.01 13.04
C GLY A 522 -6.35 -0.84 12.03
N VAL A 523 -6.74 -0.81 10.76
CA VAL A 523 -6.00 -1.39 9.64
C VAL A 523 -4.73 -0.56 9.40
N ASP A 524 -3.61 -1.22 9.13
CA ASP A 524 -2.31 -0.56 8.96
C ASP A 524 -2.02 -0.18 7.50
N ARG A 525 -2.53 -0.95 6.54
CA ARG A 525 -2.39 -0.65 5.11
C ARG A 525 -3.55 -1.23 4.32
N GLY A 526 -3.94 -0.58 3.24
CA GLY A 526 -4.84 -1.18 2.27
C GLY A 526 -4.55 -0.76 0.84
N HIS A 527 -5.07 -1.53 -0.11
CA HIS A 527 -4.92 -1.26 -1.53
C HIS A 527 -6.26 -1.42 -2.22
N GLN A 528 -6.76 -0.33 -2.79
CA GLN A 528 -7.94 -0.38 -3.64
C GLN A 528 -7.63 -1.21 -4.88
N TYR A 529 -8.53 -2.12 -5.25
CA TYR A 529 -8.49 -2.86 -6.51
C TYR A 529 -9.34 -2.10 -7.53
N MET A 530 -8.75 -1.51 -8.57
CA MET A 530 -7.32 -1.35 -8.84
C MET A 530 -7.08 -0.02 -9.60
N MET A 531 -5.84 0.28 -10.03
CA MET A 531 -5.50 1.52 -10.74
C MET A 531 -6.32 1.69 -12.03
N ARG A 532 -6.26 0.71 -12.94
CA ARG A 532 -6.92 0.74 -14.26
C ARG A 532 -8.07 -0.25 -14.35
N ASP A 533 -9.04 0.03 -15.22
CA ASP A 533 -10.02 -1.00 -15.62
C ASP A 533 -9.33 -2.14 -16.40
N VAL A 534 -9.94 -3.33 -16.40
CA VAL A 534 -9.52 -4.41 -17.31
C VAL A 534 -10.03 -4.12 -18.72
N VAL A 535 -11.27 -3.64 -18.82
CA VAL A 535 -11.95 -3.28 -20.07
C VAL A 535 -12.85 -2.07 -19.85
N SER A 536 -13.15 -1.31 -20.90
CA SER A 536 -14.05 -0.15 -20.79
C SER A 536 -15.46 -0.58 -20.36
N PRO A 537 -16.16 0.22 -19.51
CA PRO A 537 -17.57 -0.03 -19.20
C PRO A 537 -18.46 -0.08 -20.45
N GLY A 538 -19.41 -1.00 -20.47
CA GLY A 538 -20.27 -1.24 -21.64
C GLY A 538 -19.66 -2.13 -22.73
N ALA A 539 -18.36 -2.47 -22.67
CA ALA A 539 -17.73 -3.37 -23.61
C ALA A 539 -18.16 -4.85 -23.39
N GLY A 540 -17.72 -5.72 -24.29
CA GLY A 540 -17.81 -7.17 -24.06
C GLY A 540 -16.88 -7.59 -22.93
N GLY A 541 -17.38 -8.33 -21.95
CA GLY A 541 -16.61 -8.78 -20.78
C GLY A 541 -16.54 -7.77 -19.63
N SER A 542 -17.09 -6.56 -19.78
CA SER A 542 -17.11 -5.57 -18.68
C SER A 542 -18.20 -5.85 -17.63
N ASP A 543 -19.06 -6.84 -17.88
CA ASP A 543 -20.00 -7.42 -16.92
C ASP A 543 -19.36 -8.48 -16.01
N ILE A 544 -18.13 -8.91 -16.31
CA ILE A 544 -17.35 -9.80 -15.44
C ILE A 544 -16.98 -9.04 -14.18
N ARG A 545 -17.06 -9.74 -13.05
CA ARG A 545 -16.67 -9.22 -11.73
C ARG A 545 -15.24 -8.63 -11.79
N PHE A 546 -15.08 -7.43 -11.25
CA PHE A 546 -13.85 -6.64 -11.15
C PHE A 546 -13.32 -6.02 -12.45
N ALA A 547 -14.04 -6.18 -13.58
CA ALA A 547 -13.57 -5.72 -14.88
C ALA A 547 -13.53 -4.19 -15.03
N THR A 548 -14.30 -3.46 -14.22
CA THR A 548 -14.45 -1.99 -14.29
C THR A 548 -14.29 -1.33 -12.91
N SER A 549 -13.40 -1.90 -12.08
CA SER A 549 -13.12 -1.41 -10.73
C SER A 549 -11.99 -0.36 -10.67
N GLY A 550 -11.52 0.11 -11.83
CA GLY A 550 -10.42 1.04 -11.97
C GLY A 550 -10.65 2.40 -11.32
N LEU A 551 -9.57 3.06 -10.88
CA LEU A 551 -9.54 4.51 -10.64
C LEU A 551 -9.44 5.30 -11.95
N VAL A 552 -8.94 4.67 -13.01
CA VAL A 552 -8.88 5.19 -14.38
C VAL A 552 -9.48 4.19 -15.36
N GLY A 553 -9.59 4.57 -16.64
CA GLY A 553 -10.00 3.66 -17.71
C GLY A 553 -9.02 2.49 -17.93
N PRO A 554 -9.24 1.65 -18.96
CA PRO A 554 -8.37 0.50 -19.21
C PRO A 554 -7.01 0.90 -19.77
N LYS A 555 -6.07 -0.06 -19.87
CA LYS A 555 -4.74 0.17 -20.47
C LYS A 555 -4.88 0.86 -21.83
N GLY A 556 -4.20 2.00 -21.99
CA GLY A 556 -4.28 2.86 -23.18
C GLY A 556 -5.30 3.99 -23.08
N ASP A 557 -6.29 3.90 -22.20
CA ASP A 557 -7.18 5.00 -21.79
C ASP A 557 -7.00 5.29 -20.29
N TRP A 558 -5.97 6.06 -19.99
CA TRP A 558 -5.58 6.45 -18.65
C TRP A 558 -6.42 7.61 -18.07
N SER A 559 -7.64 7.81 -18.56
CA SER A 559 -8.52 8.90 -18.12
C SER A 559 -8.95 8.70 -16.66
N PRO A 560 -8.63 9.65 -15.74
CA PRO A 560 -8.99 9.48 -14.34
C PRO A 560 -10.47 9.68 -14.07
N ARG A 561 -11.02 8.83 -13.18
CA ARG A 561 -12.42 8.88 -12.70
C ARG A 561 -12.55 9.74 -11.44
N PRO A 562 -13.78 10.08 -10.99
CA PRO A 562 -13.98 10.75 -9.70
C PRO A 562 -13.29 10.04 -8.51
N SER A 563 -13.26 8.69 -8.53
CA SER A 563 -12.62 7.86 -7.49
C SER A 563 -11.12 8.17 -7.33
N PHE A 564 -10.40 8.35 -8.44
CA PHE A 564 -8.99 8.77 -8.43
C PHE A 564 -8.80 10.10 -7.69
N TYR A 565 -9.55 11.14 -8.07
CA TYR A 565 -9.41 12.48 -7.48
C TYR A 565 -9.84 12.51 -6.01
N TYR A 566 -10.87 11.75 -5.65
CA TYR A 566 -11.38 11.71 -4.27
C TYR A 566 -10.40 11.01 -3.34
N GLN A 567 -9.79 9.90 -3.78
CA GLN A 567 -8.72 9.22 -3.04
C GLN A 567 -7.48 10.10 -2.90
N ALA A 568 -7.02 10.74 -3.98
CA ALA A 568 -5.89 11.67 -3.95
C ALA A 568 -6.15 12.83 -2.99
N THR A 569 -7.36 13.42 -3.02
CA THR A 569 -7.74 14.51 -2.12
C THR A 569 -7.71 14.05 -0.66
N LEU A 570 -8.30 12.90 -0.33
CA LEU A 570 -8.33 12.37 1.03
C LEU A 570 -6.89 12.18 1.56
N ARG A 571 -6.05 11.49 0.79
CA ARG A 571 -4.65 11.23 1.14
C ARG A 571 -3.88 12.54 1.34
N GLN A 572 -4.00 13.50 0.42
CA GLN A 572 -3.26 14.75 0.51
C GLN A 572 -3.70 15.59 1.72
N ARG A 573 -5.01 15.70 1.96
CA ARG A 573 -5.55 16.57 3.03
C ARG A 573 -5.39 15.99 4.42
N LEU A 574 -5.42 14.67 4.55
CA LEU A 574 -5.24 13.97 5.83
C LEU A 574 -3.83 13.41 6.05
N ARG A 575 -2.87 13.76 5.17
CA ARG A 575 -1.47 13.32 5.31
C ARG A 575 -0.90 13.61 6.70
N GLY A 576 -0.24 12.61 7.27
CA GLY A 576 0.37 12.65 8.61
C GLY A 576 -0.64 12.75 9.75
N LEU A 577 -1.93 12.49 9.48
CA LEU A 577 -2.97 12.41 10.51
C LEU A 577 -3.45 10.98 10.68
N HIS A 578 -3.70 10.57 11.92
CA HIS A 578 -4.30 9.29 12.27
C HIS A 578 -5.72 9.48 12.80
N TYR A 579 -6.56 8.45 12.66
CA TYR A 579 -7.86 8.40 13.32
C TYR A 579 -7.68 8.46 14.85
N GLN A 580 -8.40 9.37 15.51
CA GLN A 580 -8.38 9.55 16.95
C GLN A 580 -9.56 8.85 17.61
N ASP A 581 -10.78 9.22 17.22
CA ASP A 581 -12.04 8.74 17.78
C ASP A 581 -13.27 9.20 16.97
N ASP A 582 -14.41 8.57 17.24
CA ASP A 582 -15.73 8.97 16.76
C ASP A 582 -16.21 10.24 17.46
N LEU A 583 -16.72 11.18 16.68
CA LEU A 583 -17.49 12.31 17.16
C LEU A 583 -18.98 11.99 17.09
N ALA A 584 -19.60 11.76 18.25
CA ALA A 584 -21.02 11.44 18.33
C ALA A 584 -21.88 12.61 17.79
N LEU A 585 -22.80 12.29 16.87
CA LEU A 585 -23.80 13.20 16.33
C LEU A 585 -25.22 12.75 16.73
N PRO A 586 -26.20 13.66 16.81
CA PRO A 586 -27.58 13.30 17.20
C PRO A 586 -28.27 12.37 16.21
N ASP A 587 -27.91 12.43 14.93
CA ASP A 587 -28.44 11.58 13.87
C ASP A 587 -27.55 10.33 13.73
N PRO A 588 -28.05 9.12 14.02
CA PRO A 588 -27.25 7.90 14.02
C PRO A 588 -26.79 7.45 12.63
N ASP A 589 -27.40 7.98 11.56
CA ASP A 589 -26.95 7.70 10.19
C ASP A 589 -25.73 8.56 9.81
N LEU A 590 -25.44 9.62 10.56
CA LEU A 590 -24.28 10.46 10.32
C LEU A 590 -23.05 9.92 11.05
N ARG A 591 -21.93 9.91 10.33
CA ARG A 591 -20.61 9.57 10.84
C ARG A 591 -19.78 10.84 10.91
N ALA A 592 -19.02 11.01 11.98
CA ALA A 592 -17.99 12.04 12.06
C ALA A 592 -16.75 11.49 12.77
N TYR A 593 -15.60 11.49 12.10
CA TYR A 593 -14.33 11.01 12.65
C TYR A 593 -13.36 12.17 12.86
N ARG A 594 -12.69 12.18 14.02
CA ARG A 594 -11.63 13.15 14.33
C ARG A 594 -10.29 12.56 13.97
N PHE A 595 -9.45 13.37 13.34
CA PHE A 595 -8.10 13.00 12.93
C PHE A 595 -7.09 13.91 13.63
N ALA A 596 -6.06 13.30 14.20
CA ALA A 596 -5.05 13.98 15.01
C ALA A 596 -3.65 13.86 14.41
N ASP A 597 -2.78 14.83 14.72
CA ASP A 597 -1.36 14.75 14.39
C ASP A 597 -0.59 13.87 15.40
N SER A 598 0.72 13.68 15.19
CA SER A 598 1.57 12.86 16.06
C SER A 598 1.67 13.34 17.52
N ALA A 599 1.20 14.55 17.83
CA ALA A 599 1.08 15.09 19.18
C ALA A 599 -0.35 14.95 19.75
N ASP A 600 -1.19 14.11 19.13
CA ASP A 600 -2.59 13.86 19.45
C ASP A 600 -3.48 15.13 19.45
N ARG A 601 -3.08 16.15 18.69
CA ARG A 601 -3.90 17.36 18.50
C ARG A 601 -4.83 17.13 17.33
N VAL A 602 -6.13 17.28 17.52
CA VAL A 602 -7.11 17.14 16.43
C VAL A 602 -6.90 18.24 15.40
N ARG A 603 -6.68 17.84 14.14
CA ARG A 603 -6.41 18.72 12.98
C ARG A 603 -7.45 18.61 11.88
N ALA A 604 -8.28 17.57 11.89
CA ALA A 604 -9.38 17.46 10.95
C ALA A 604 -10.58 16.73 11.56
N ILE A 605 -11.75 17.04 11.03
CA ILE A 605 -13.00 16.30 11.24
C ILE A 605 -13.51 15.89 9.86
N VAL A 606 -13.80 14.61 9.64
CA VAL A 606 -14.43 14.13 8.39
C VAL A 606 -15.84 13.69 8.71
N VAL A 607 -16.83 14.22 7.99
CA VAL A 607 -18.26 13.97 8.24
C VAL A 607 -19.00 13.54 6.98
N TRP A 608 -19.91 12.57 7.10
CA TRP A 608 -20.77 12.07 6.01
C TRP A 608 -22.01 11.36 6.54
N SER A 609 -22.96 11.07 5.65
CA SER A 609 -24.05 10.11 5.90
C SER A 609 -23.63 8.70 5.50
N GLY A 610 -23.69 7.75 6.43
CA GLY A 610 -23.36 6.32 6.23
C GLY A 610 -24.42 5.55 5.44
N THR A 611 -25.42 6.23 4.89
CA THR A 611 -26.49 5.63 4.08
C THR A 611 -26.07 5.44 2.61
N ALA A 612 -26.95 4.80 1.84
CA ALA A 612 -26.87 4.68 0.38
C ALA A 612 -28.23 5.02 -0.28
N SER A 613 -28.95 5.99 0.27
CA SER A 613 -30.31 6.41 -0.09
C SER A 613 -30.38 7.82 -0.69
N GLY A 614 -29.25 8.52 -0.80
CA GLY A 614 -29.20 9.93 -1.20
C GLY A 614 -29.50 10.89 -0.04
N LYS A 615 -29.31 10.46 1.21
CA LYS A 615 -29.59 11.30 2.39
C LYS A 615 -28.70 12.55 2.38
N SER A 616 -29.31 13.70 2.68
CA SER A 616 -28.60 14.95 2.92
C SER A 616 -29.21 15.73 4.08
N VAL A 617 -28.37 16.43 4.82
CA VAL A 617 -28.70 17.29 5.95
C VAL A 617 -28.09 18.65 5.69
N ALA A 618 -28.93 19.68 5.57
CA ALA A 618 -28.50 21.00 5.12
C ALA A 618 -27.51 21.70 6.06
N SER A 619 -27.59 21.39 7.37
CA SER A 619 -26.71 21.99 8.37
C SER A 619 -26.55 21.06 9.57
N VAL A 620 -25.31 20.66 9.84
CA VAL A 620 -24.88 19.92 11.01
C VAL A 620 -23.88 20.79 11.77
N ALA A 621 -24.14 21.03 13.04
CA ALA A 621 -23.22 21.76 13.91
C ALA A 621 -22.15 20.80 14.43
N LEU A 622 -20.91 20.97 13.96
CA LEU A 622 -19.76 20.19 14.42
C LEU A 622 -19.09 20.91 15.59
N PRO A 623 -18.97 20.28 16.78
CA PRO A 623 -18.16 20.82 17.85
C PRO A 623 -16.67 20.78 17.50
N LEU A 624 -15.97 21.85 17.85
CA LEU A 624 -14.54 22.04 17.59
C LEU A 624 -13.71 21.88 18.87
N PRO A 625 -12.44 21.46 18.76
CA PRO A 625 -11.48 21.52 19.86
C PRO A 625 -11.38 22.95 20.45
N ALA A 626 -11.11 23.03 21.75
CA ALA A 626 -10.89 24.32 22.40
C ALA A 626 -9.68 25.04 21.78
N GLY A 627 -9.81 26.35 21.55
CA GLY A 627 -8.74 27.18 20.98
C GLY A 627 -8.72 27.25 19.45
N THR A 628 -9.59 26.51 18.75
CA THR A 628 -9.68 26.59 17.28
C THR A 628 -10.05 28.00 16.82
N THR A 629 -9.15 28.61 16.05
CA THR A 629 -9.32 29.97 15.48
C THR A 629 -9.72 29.96 14.01
N ARG A 630 -9.57 28.83 13.31
CA ARG A 630 -9.85 28.70 11.88
C ARG A 630 -10.29 27.30 11.49
N ALA A 631 -11.28 27.22 10.60
CA ALA A 631 -11.76 25.98 10.00
C ALA A 631 -11.93 26.13 8.48
N THR A 632 -11.55 25.11 7.72
CA THR A 632 -11.63 25.11 6.25
C THR A 632 -12.30 23.83 5.78
N ARG A 633 -13.40 23.97 5.03
CA ARG A 633 -14.04 22.85 4.34
C ARG A 633 -13.24 22.49 3.10
N VAL A 634 -13.00 21.21 2.87
CA VAL A 634 -12.54 20.68 1.59
C VAL A 634 -13.62 19.79 0.99
N THR A 635 -14.07 20.16 -0.20
CA THR A 635 -15.02 19.39 -0.99
C THR A 635 -14.27 18.49 -1.97
N LEU A 636 -14.51 17.18 -1.90
CA LEU A 636 -14.01 16.21 -2.87
C LEU A 636 -14.59 16.54 -4.26
N THR A 637 -13.72 16.84 -5.24
CA THR A 637 -14.13 17.42 -6.53
C THR A 637 -13.43 16.70 -7.69
N ASN A 638 -14.20 16.21 -8.65
CA ASN A 638 -13.66 15.56 -9.85
C ASN A 638 -12.79 16.55 -10.64
N GLY A 639 -11.64 16.10 -11.15
CA GLY A 639 -10.67 16.95 -11.85
C GLY A 639 -9.73 17.75 -10.94
N ASN A 640 -9.81 17.59 -9.60
CA ASN A 640 -8.95 18.31 -8.66
C ASN A 640 -8.32 17.36 -7.64
N LEU A 641 -7.00 17.17 -7.73
CA LEU A 641 -6.21 16.29 -6.86
C LEU A 641 -6.23 16.70 -5.37
N ALA A 642 -6.53 17.97 -5.07
CA ALA A 642 -6.53 18.52 -3.72
C ALA A 642 -7.95 18.86 -3.22
N GLY A 643 -8.98 18.64 -4.03
CA GLY A 643 -10.33 19.14 -3.78
C GLY A 643 -10.42 20.68 -3.75
N VAL A 644 -11.62 21.18 -3.50
CA VAL A 644 -11.89 22.62 -3.43
C VAL A 644 -12.02 23.05 -1.97
N ALA A 645 -11.12 23.92 -1.52
CA ALA A 645 -11.10 24.45 -0.17
C ALA A 645 -11.93 25.74 -0.05
N ALA A 646 -12.67 25.90 1.05
CA ALA A 646 -13.39 27.12 1.39
C ALA A 646 -13.37 27.34 2.91
N GLU A 647 -13.09 28.58 3.34
CA GLU A 647 -13.08 28.94 4.75
C GLU A 647 -14.49 28.90 5.33
N LEU A 648 -14.63 28.37 6.55
CA LEU A 648 -15.90 28.28 7.27
C LEU A 648 -15.96 29.35 8.36
N THR A 649 -17.16 29.90 8.58
CA THR A 649 -17.41 30.83 9.68
C THR A 649 -17.62 30.07 10.99
N LEU A 650 -16.83 30.41 12.01
CA LEU A 650 -16.97 29.84 13.35
C LEU A 650 -18.16 30.46 14.10
N ALA A 651 -18.92 29.63 14.81
CA ALA A 651 -20.02 30.04 15.69
C ALA A 651 -19.70 29.65 17.13
N GLY A 652 -18.79 30.40 17.77
CA GLY A 652 -18.23 30.01 19.06
C GLY A 652 -17.36 28.77 18.92
N ALA A 653 -17.67 27.70 19.66
CA ALA A 653 -16.94 26.43 19.62
C ALA A 653 -17.50 25.42 18.58
N THR A 654 -18.25 25.89 17.58
CA THR A 654 -18.83 25.03 16.55
C THR A 654 -18.65 25.62 15.15
N VAL A 655 -18.82 24.76 14.15
CA VAL A 655 -18.95 25.15 12.75
C VAL A 655 -20.13 24.42 12.11
N ALA A 656 -20.87 25.11 11.26
CA ALA A 656 -21.99 24.52 10.52
C ALA A 656 -21.53 24.01 9.15
N VAL A 657 -21.86 22.76 8.82
CA VAL A 657 -21.56 22.15 7.51
C VAL A 657 -22.77 21.41 6.96
N ALA A 658 -22.96 21.46 5.64
CA ALA A 658 -23.91 20.56 4.97
C ALA A 658 -23.28 19.17 4.87
N VAL A 659 -24.07 18.13 5.11
CA VAL A 659 -23.60 16.74 5.14
C VAL A 659 -24.48 15.90 4.23
N ASP A 660 -23.88 15.16 3.31
CA ASP A 660 -24.54 14.14 2.50
C ASP A 660 -23.69 12.85 2.51
N GLU A 661 -23.99 11.91 1.62
CA GLU A 661 -23.24 10.65 1.50
C GLU A 661 -21.82 10.81 0.92
N LYS A 662 -21.40 12.04 0.54
CA LYS A 662 -20.02 12.36 0.15
C LYS A 662 -19.26 12.90 1.37
N PRO A 663 -18.13 12.27 1.73
CA PRO A 663 -17.31 12.77 2.83
C PRO A 663 -16.86 14.22 2.63
N THR A 664 -17.09 15.03 3.66
CA THR A 664 -16.64 16.41 3.76
C THR A 664 -15.54 16.50 4.80
N ILE A 665 -14.39 17.05 4.42
CA ILE A 665 -13.24 17.24 5.32
C ILE A 665 -13.30 18.67 5.87
N VAL A 666 -13.18 18.82 7.19
CA VAL A 666 -13.03 20.10 7.87
C VAL A 666 -11.64 20.14 8.51
N LEU A 667 -10.73 20.92 7.92
CA LEU A 667 -9.38 21.13 8.44
C LEU A 667 -9.38 22.24 9.49
N LEU A 668 -8.59 22.09 10.55
CA LEU A 668 -8.48 23.01 11.69
C LEU A 668 -7.05 23.58 11.78
N GLU A 669 -6.92 24.88 12.06
CA GLU A 669 -5.67 25.62 12.42
C GLU A 669 -4.44 25.44 11.50
N GLY A 670 -3.79 26.52 11.04
CA GLY A 670 -2.39 26.52 10.57
C GLY A 670 -2.00 25.63 9.37
N ARG A 671 -2.89 24.79 8.84
CA ARG A 671 -2.67 23.92 7.66
C ARG A 671 -2.94 24.64 6.33
N ASN A 672 -2.77 25.95 6.27
CA ASN A 672 -2.59 26.59 4.97
C ASN A 672 -1.34 25.94 4.33
N ALA A 673 -1.56 25.25 3.21
CA ALA A 673 -0.50 24.87 2.27
C ALA A 673 0.59 23.87 2.71
N ARG A 674 0.24 22.71 3.31
CA ARG A 674 0.98 21.45 2.97
C ARG A 674 0.52 20.86 1.63
N THR A 675 -0.03 21.69 0.74
CA THR A 675 -0.21 21.32 -0.66
C THR A 675 1.18 21.32 -1.27
N ARG A 676 1.82 20.14 -1.35
CA ARG A 676 2.82 19.91 -2.40
C ARG A 676 2.13 20.36 -3.69
N LEU A 677 2.55 21.50 -4.24
CA LEU A 677 1.99 21.91 -5.51
C LEU A 677 2.35 20.85 -6.54
N PRO A 678 1.43 20.55 -7.46
CA PRO A 678 1.67 19.52 -8.45
C PRO A 678 2.90 19.90 -9.26
N ASP A 679 3.71 18.90 -9.60
CA ASP A 679 4.76 19.05 -10.59
C ASP A 679 4.13 19.65 -11.88
N ARG A 680 4.83 20.59 -12.52
CA ARG A 680 4.35 21.23 -13.74
C ARG A 680 5.30 20.96 -14.89
N ILE A 681 4.72 20.77 -16.07
CA ILE A 681 5.49 20.65 -17.31
C ILE A 681 6.05 22.03 -17.66
N LEU A 682 7.36 22.14 -17.70
CA LEU A 682 8.08 23.30 -18.22
C LEU A 682 7.91 23.34 -19.74
N LYS A 683 7.49 24.50 -20.26
CA LYS A 683 7.48 24.74 -21.71
C LYS A 683 8.89 25.09 -22.15
N VAL A 684 9.49 24.20 -22.95
CA VAL A 684 10.78 24.44 -23.62
C VAL A 684 10.56 24.72 -25.10
N GLY A 685 11.58 25.15 -25.84
CA GLY A 685 11.46 25.40 -27.28
C GLY A 685 12.79 25.32 -28.01
N ALA A 686 12.74 25.31 -29.34
CA ALA A 686 13.90 25.07 -30.21
C ALA A 686 15.12 25.95 -29.90
N ALA A 687 14.91 27.21 -29.49
CA ALA A 687 16.00 28.14 -29.14
C ALA A 687 16.80 27.73 -27.89
N GLN A 688 16.25 26.83 -27.07
CA GLN A 688 16.91 26.29 -25.87
C GLN A 688 17.72 25.03 -26.17
N VAL A 689 17.62 24.47 -27.39
CA VAL A 689 18.29 23.24 -27.78
C VAL A 689 19.62 23.58 -28.45
N THR A 690 20.70 22.98 -27.97
CA THR A 690 22.03 23.07 -28.57
C THR A 690 22.55 21.68 -28.90
N ARG A 691 22.94 21.47 -30.17
CA ARG A 691 23.64 20.24 -30.58
C ARG A 691 25.07 20.25 -30.06
N GLU A 692 25.52 19.15 -29.47
CA GLU A 692 26.92 18.95 -29.06
C GLU A 692 27.71 18.08 -30.04
N SER A 693 27.06 17.14 -30.75
CA SER A 693 27.74 16.26 -31.71
C SER A 693 27.96 16.92 -33.08
N GLY A 694 29.02 16.51 -33.80
CA GLY A 694 29.41 17.10 -35.09
C GLY A 694 28.65 16.61 -36.33
N GLY A 695 27.78 15.60 -36.20
CA GLY A 695 26.96 15.09 -37.31
C GLY A 695 25.87 16.08 -37.71
N THR A 696 25.64 16.25 -39.03
CA THR A 696 24.70 17.26 -39.58
C THR A 696 23.28 16.74 -39.79
N ASP A 697 23.04 15.44 -39.67
CA ASP A 697 21.72 14.85 -39.90
C ASP A 697 20.82 14.93 -38.65
N GLY A 698 19.52 15.14 -38.87
CA GLY A 698 18.44 15.13 -37.86
C GLY A 698 18.47 16.28 -36.86
N ASP A 699 17.49 17.17 -36.85
CA ASP A 699 17.46 18.35 -35.96
C ASP A 699 17.04 17.99 -34.52
N PRO A 700 17.87 18.20 -33.48
CA PRO A 700 17.48 17.94 -32.10
C PRO A 700 16.40 18.90 -31.58
N ALA A 701 16.09 20.00 -32.29
CA ALA A 701 14.95 20.85 -31.96
C ALA A 701 13.61 20.09 -32.08
N MET A 702 13.56 18.97 -32.81
CA MET A 702 12.43 18.05 -32.87
C MET A 702 12.15 17.33 -31.53
N LEU A 703 12.99 17.53 -30.51
CA LEU A 703 12.68 17.06 -29.16
C LEU A 703 11.70 17.97 -28.43
N VAL A 704 11.43 19.18 -28.93
CA VAL A 704 10.70 20.25 -28.22
C VAL A 704 9.79 21.09 -29.13
N ASP A 705 9.54 20.63 -30.36
CA ASP A 705 8.81 21.38 -31.39
C ASP A 705 7.28 21.37 -31.19
N GLU A 706 6.76 20.43 -30.40
CA GLU A 706 5.32 20.19 -30.23
C GLU A 706 4.82 20.39 -28.79
N GLN A 707 5.53 21.23 -28.05
CA GLN A 707 5.27 21.51 -26.63
C GLN A 707 3.83 21.97 -26.34
N GLY A 708 3.11 22.54 -27.32
CA GLY A 708 1.69 22.87 -27.20
C GLY A 708 0.74 21.66 -27.06
N GLY A 709 1.13 20.50 -27.58
CA GLY A 709 0.31 19.27 -27.64
C GLY A 709 0.64 18.20 -26.58
N VAL A 710 1.66 18.43 -25.75
CA VAL A 710 2.19 17.49 -24.74
C VAL A 710 1.14 16.97 -23.74
N GLY A 711 0.04 17.68 -23.50
CA GLY A 711 -1.01 17.23 -22.58
C GLY A 711 -0.49 17.06 -21.15
N ASN A 712 -0.76 15.89 -20.55
CA ASN A 712 -0.27 15.52 -19.22
C ASN A 712 0.29 14.08 -19.24
N PRO A 713 1.61 13.92 -19.47
CA PRO A 713 2.29 12.62 -19.51
C PRO A 713 2.13 11.76 -18.25
N ASP A 714 1.92 12.36 -17.06
CA ASP A 714 1.60 11.60 -15.83
C ASP A 714 0.35 10.72 -16.01
N PHE A 715 -0.57 11.14 -16.88
CA PHE A 715 -1.81 10.44 -17.21
C PHE A 715 -1.76 9.80 -18.60
N GLY A 716 -0.57 9.56 -19.17
CA GLY A 716 -0.41 8.96 -20.49
C GLY A 716 -1.12 9.71 -21.63
N LYS A 717 -1.47 10.99 -21.44
CA LYS A 717 -2.16 11.82 -22.44
C LYS A 717 -1.17 12.78 -23.08
N GLY A 718 -1.08 12.78 -24.41
CA GLY A 718 -0.35 13.79 -25.17
C GLY A 718 0.18 13.28 -26.51
N LEU A 719 -0.11 14.05 -27.56
CA LEU A 719 0.26 13.91 -28.98
C LEU A 719 -0.33 12.73 -29.78
N THR A 720 -1.19 13.09 -30.75
CA THR A 720 -1.46 12.32 -31.97
C THR A 720 -0.76 13.04 -33.11
N LEU A 721 0.40 12.50 -33.51
CA LEU A 721 1.26 12.90 -34.65
C LEU A 721 2.25 14.04 -34.39
N GLY A 722 3.54 13.74 -34.65
CA GLY A 722 4.66 14.67 -34.70
C GLY A 722 5.96 14.09 -35.26
N SER A 723 6.88 14.98 -35.66
CA SER A 723 8.27 14.69 -36.04
C SER A 723 9.01 13.95 -34.92
N ALA A 724 10.09 13.23 -35.24
CA ALA A 724 10.98 12.68 -34.23
C ALA A 724 12.41 13.14 -34.45
N TRP A 725 13.15 13.33 -33.37
CA TRP A 725 14.59 13.49 -33.47
C TRP A 725 15.21 12.15 -33.88
N SER A 726 15.55 12.06 -35.17
CA SER A 726 16.24 10.93 -35.76
C SER A 726 17.54 11.41 -36.39
N PRO A 727 18.72 11.10 -35.80
CA PRO A 727 20.03 11.47 -36.33
C PRO A 727 20.44 10.81 -37.66
N GLY A 728 19.48 10.24 -38.41
CA GLY A 728 19.69 9.64 -39.73
C GLY A 728 20.20 8.20 -39.69
N TRP A 729 20.45 7.65 -40.88
CA TRP A 729 20.79 6.23 -41.06
C TRP A 729 22.30 5.93 -40.99
N SER A 730 23.22 6.90 -40.92
CA SER A 730 24.66 6.60 -40.83
C SER A 730 25.04 6.19 -39.40
N LEU A 731 25.85 5.14 -39.22
CA LEU A 731 26.37 4.78 -37.89
C LEU A 731 27.34 5.85 -37.35
N GLU A 732 27.95 6.65 -38.22
CA GLU A 732 28.86 7.73 -37.85
C GLU A 732 28.16 8.91 -37.15
N ASN A 733 26.83 8.99 -37.27
CA ASN A 733 26.03 10.03 -36.61
C ASN A 733 25.79 9.74 -35.11
N TYR A 734 26.14 8.53 -34.64
CA TYR A 734 25.88 8.07 -33.28
C TYR A 734 27.18 7.91 -32.47
N PRO A 735 27.19 8.30 -31.18
CA PRO A 735 26.09 8.91 -30.43
C PRO A 735 25.80 10.35 -30.89
N ALA A 736 24.52 10.68 -31.09
CA ALA A 736 24.09 12.05 -31.34
C ALA A 736 23.68 12.70 -30.02
N VAL A 737 24.18 13.90 -29.76
CA VAL A 737 24.06 14.54 -28.45
C VAL A 737 23.52 15.95 -28.58
N ALA A 738 22.52 16.28 -27.77
CA ALA A 738 21.98 17.62 -27.63
C ALA A 738 21.71 17.95 -26.16
N GLN A 739 21.77 19.24 -25.82
CA GLN A 739 21.39 19.76 -24.51
C GLN A 739 20.23 20.74 -24.64
N ILE A 740 19.36 20.76 -23.63
CA ILE A 740 18.24 21.69 -23.47
C ILE A 740 18.57 22.58 -22.26
N ASP A 741 18.77 23.88 -22.49
CA ASP A 741 18.96 24.88 -21.42
C ASP A 741 17.60 25.33 -20.88
N LEU A 742 17.31 25.03 -19.61
CA LEU A 742 16.08 25.44 -18.92
C LEU A 742 16.05 26.94 -18.59
N GLY A 743 17.08 27.70 -18.98
CA GLY A 743 17.26 29.14 -18.77
C GLY A 743 17.79 29.48 -17.38
N ARG A 744 17.46 28.67 -16.38
CA ARG A 744 17.89 28.77 -14.98
C ARG A 744 17.89 27.41 -14.29
N VAL A 745 18.46 27.35 -13.09
CA VAL A 745 18.35 26.15 -12.25
C VAL A 745 16.88 25.96 -11.85
N ARG A 746 16.32 24.79 -12.15
CA ARG A 746 14.98 24.36 -11.76
C ARG A 746 15.08 23.08 -10.93
N ARG A 747 14.09 22.81 -10.07
CA ARG A 747 13.94 21.49 -9.47
C ARG A 747 13.22 20.57 -10.44
N VAL A 748 13.96 19.90 -11.30
CA VAL A 748 13.37 18.89 -12.19
C VAL A 748 13.02 17.66 -11.36
N THR A 749 11.82 17.14 -11.57
CA THR A 749 11.27 16.02 -10.80
C THR A 749 10.96 14.81 -11.68
N LYS A 750 10.62 15.05 -12.95
CA LYS A 750 10.40 13.98 -13.92
C LYS A 750 10.79 14.46 -15.31
N ILE A 751 11.26 13.54 -16.13
CA ILE A 751 11.47 13.76 -17.55
C ILE A 751 10.75 12.63 -18.27
N TYR A 752 9.80 12.96 -19.13
CA TYR A 752 9.10 12.00 -19.95
C TYR A 752 9.58 12.09 -21.39
N LEU A 753 9.82 10.94 -22.01
CA LEU A 753 10.16 10.80 -23.42
C LEU A 753 8.93 10.22 -24.15
N ASN A 754 8.48 10.86 -25.22
CA ASN A 754 7.48 10.27 -26.09
C ASN A 754 8.17 9.39 -27.14
N ASP A 755 7.95 8.09 -27.05
CA ASP A 755 8.56 7.11 -27.93
C ASP A 755 7.92 7.12 -29.33
N HIS A 756 8.73 7.30 -30.37
CA HIS A 756 8.30 7.27 -31.77
C HIS A 756 8.70 5.96 -32.48
N HIS A 757 8.24 4.81 -31.95
CA HIS A 757 8.59 3.49 -32.47
C HIS A 757 10.10 3.22 -32.43
N GLY A 758 10.75 3.70 -31.36
CA GLY A 758 12.16 3.41 -31.12
C GLY A 758 12.41 1.94 -30.82
N ASP A 759 13.67 1.54 -30.95
CA ASP A 759 14.19 0.24 -30.52
C ASP A 759 15.67 0.34 -30.10
N GLY A 760 16.15 1.56 -29.87
CA GLY A 760 17.55 1.88 -29.62
C GLY A 760 17.74 2.73 -28.36
N PRO A 761 18.89 2.60 -27.67
CA PRO A 761 19.11 3.26 -26.40
C PRO A 761 19.16 4.79 -26.50
N PHE A 762 18.43 5.44 -25.61
CA PHE A 762 18.38 6.89 -25.44
C PHE A 762 18.76 7.25 -23.99
N THR A 763 19.88 7.96 -23.83
CA THR A 763 20.38 8.36 -22.51
C THR A 763 19.97 9.80 -22.20
N THR A 764 19.46 10.02 -21.00
CA THR A 764 19.15 11.33 -20.43
C THR A 764 20.02 11.59 -19.22
N GLU A 765 20.55 12.81 -19.13
CA GLU A 765 21.38 13.29 -18.03
C GLU A 765 20.90 14.67 -17.56
N THR A 766 21.23 15.04 -16.32
CA THR A 766 20.97 16.35 -15.73
C THR A 766 22.28 16.96 -15.23
N GLY A 767 22.37 18.27 -15.04
CA GLY A 767 23.56 18.95 -14.53
C GLY A 767 23.96 20.11 -15.43
N GLY A 768 25.23 20.16 -15.83
CA GLY A 768 25.74 21.15 -16.77
C GLY A 768 27.02 20.70 -17.49
N PRO A 769 27.51 21.50 -18.46
CA PRO A 769 28.67 21.15 -19.28
C PRO A 769 29.89 20.77 -18.45
N GLY A 770 30.38 19.54 -18.64
CA GLY A 770 31.55 18.99 -17.92
C GLY A 770 31.23 18.35 -16.55
N ALA A 771 29.99 18.44 -16.08
CA ALA A 771 29.53 17.87 -14.80
C ALA A 771 28.12 17.27 -14.95
N TRP A 772 27.99 16.27 -15.83
CA TRP A 772 26.73 15.58 -16.08
C TRP A 772 26.49 14.47 -15.07
N ARG A 773 25.24 14.38 -14.61
CA ARG A 773 24.72 13.32 -13.75
C ARG A 773 23.76 12.47 -14.56
N PHE A 774 24.12 11.20 -14.73
CA PHE A 774 23.27 10.19 -15.35
C PHE A 774 21.90 10.13 -14.67
N LEU A 775 20.83 10.20 -15.47
CA LEU A 775 19.47 10.01 -15.00
C LEU A 775 18.93 8.63 -15.38
N ALA A 776 18.89 8.37 -16.69
CA ALA A 776 18.32 7.15 -17.25
C ALA A 776 18.92 6.85 -18.63
N ARG A 777 18.86 5.57 -19.00
CA ARG A 777 19.13 5.04 -20.34
C ARG A 777 17.93 4.18 -20.70
N ASP A 778 17.08 4.67 -21.58
CA ASP A 778 15.84 4.01 -21.98
C ASP A 778 16.03 3.27 -23.30
N ALA A 779 15.41 2.11 -23.47
CA ALA A 779 15.48 1.33 -24.70
C ALA A 779 14.42 1.72 -25.74
N LEU A 780 13.50 2.62 -25.40
CA LEU A 780 12.35 3.08 -26.18
C LEU A 780 11.50 1.90 -26.67
N LEU A 781 11.02 1.07 -25.74
CA LEU A 781 10.17 -0.09 -26.07
C LEU A 781 8.66 0.22 -25.94
N GLY A 782 8.32 1.48 -25.68
CA GLY A 782 6.98 1.97 -25.37
C GLY A 782 6.28 2.62 -26.57
N SER A 783 6.60 2.23 -27.80
CA SER A 783 6.09 2.73 -29.08
C SER A 783 4.76 3.52 -28.99
N GLY A 784 4.83 4.84 -29.15
CA GLY A 784 3.68 5.75 -29.14
C GLY A 784 3.20 6.18 -27.74
N SER A 785 3.94 5.84 -26.69
CA SER A 785 3.60 6.16 -25.29
C SER A 785 4.64 7.09 -24.65
N TRP A 786 4.22 7.75 -23.57
CA TRP A 786 5.12 8.51 -22.70
C TRP A 786 5.84 7.59 -21.74
N ILE A 787 7.17 7.62 -21.76
CA ILE A 787 8.05 6.87 -20.87
C ILE A 787 8.63 7.82 -19.84
N GLY A 788 8.30 7.62 -18.56
CA GLY A 788 8.69 8.53 -17.47
C GLY A 788 9.99 8.12 -16.79
N HIS A 789 10.86 9.10 -16.55
CA HIS A 789 12.06 8.97 -15.73
C HIS A 789 11.99 9.94 -14.56
N VAL A 790 11.90 9.39 -13.35
CA VAL A 790 11.80 10.19 -12.13
C VAL A 790 13.19 10.61 -11.70
N THR A 791 13.33 11.88 -11.36
CA THR A 791 14.54 12.46 -10.79
C THR A 791 14.15 13.37 -9.64
N ASP A 792 15.12 13.83 -8.87
CA ASP A 792 14.89 14.96 -7.99
C ASP A 792 16.21 15.69 -7.83
N GLY A 793 16.28 16.91 -8.34
CA GLY A 793 17.46 17.71 -8.14
C GLY A 793 17.44 19.06 -8.86
N PRO A 794 18.30 19.98 -8.42
CA PRO A 794 18.55 21.20 -9.15
C PRO A 794 19.24 20.83 -10.46
N THR A 795 18.73 21.35 -11.57
CA THR A 795 19.42 21.29 -12.84
C THR A 795 19.06 22.49 -13.70
N ARG A 796 20.03 22.98 -14.45
CA ARG A 796 19.80 23.95 -15.52
C ARG A 796 19.73 23.29 -16.88
N TYR A 797 20.44 22.19 -17.08
CA TYR A 797 20.50 21.52 -18.38
C TYR A 797 19.92 20.11 -18.31
N VAL A 798 19.23 19.71 -19.36
CA VAL A 798 18.91 18.32 -19.65
C VAL A 798 19.70 17.92 -20.89
N ARG A 799 20.52 16.87 -20.80
CA ARG A 799 21.30 16.37 -21.93
C ARG A 799 20.71 15.05 -22.42
N CYS A 800 20.50 14.99 -23.73
CA CYS A 800 19.88 13.88 -24.43
C CYS A 800 20.87 13.29 -25.42
N THR A 801 21.06 11.97 -25.34
CA THR A 801 21.96 11.21 -26.20
C THR A 801 21.22 10.09 -26.89
N ALA A 802 21.03 10.20 -28.20
CA ALA A 802 20.61 9.09 -29.04
C ALA A 802 21.84 8.21 -29.35
N GLU A 803 21.89 6.99 -28.79
CA GLU A 803 23.08 6.12 -28.87
C GLU A 803 23.09 5.24 -30.14
N ALA A 804 21.94 5.04 -30.78
CA ALA A 804 21.81 4.19 -31.96
C ALA A 804 20.68 4.65 -32.89
N ARG A 805 20.64 4.11 -34.11
CA ARG A 805 19.62 4.39 -35.14
C ARG A 805 18.17 4.26 -34.67
N GLY A 806 17.94 3.37 -33.71
CA GLY A 806 16.63 3.10 -33.13
C GLY A 806 16.19 4.10 -32.06
N ALA A 807 17.03 5.06 -31.66
CA ALA A 807 16.76 5.95 -30.53
C ALA A 807 15.89 7.16 -30.93
N ASN A 808 14.68 6.91 -31.45
CA ASN A 808 13.79 7.92 -32.00
C ASN A 808 12.79 8.42 -30.94
N VAL A 809 12.96 9.68 -30.51
CA VAL A 809 12.07 10.36 -29.55
C VAL A 809 11.29 11.45 -30.28
N ALA A 810 9.97 11.43 -30.16
CA ALA A 810 9.08 12.43 -30.76
C ALA A 810 9.05 13.75 -29.97
N GLU A 811 9.09 13.68 -28.64
CA GLU A 811 8.91 14.87 -27.80
C GLU A 811 9.41 14.59 -26.37
N ILE A 812 9.81 15.63 -25.64
CA ILE A 812 10.23 15.56 -24.24
C ILE A 812 9.36 16.43 -23.34
N ALA A 813 8.86 15.90 -22.23
CA ALA A 813 8.17 16.69 -21.21
C ALA A 813 9.00 16.74 -19.93
N ILE A 814 9.38 17.93 -19.51
CA ILE A 814 10.21 18.14 -18.32
C ILE A 814 9.31 18.68 -17.22
N TYR A 815 9.06 17.86 -16.20
CA TYR A 815 8.36 18.30 -15.00
C TYR A 815 9.34 18.96 -14.05
N ALA A 816 8.97 20.14 -13.58
CA ALA A 816 9.66 20.81 -12.50
C ALA A 816 8.68 21.37 -11.48
N ARG A 817 9.20 21.58 -10.27
CA ARG A 817 8.54 22.39 -9.25
C ARG A 817 9.16 23.76 -9.23
N ASP A 818 8.32 24.78 -9.42
CA ASP A 818 8.65 26.14 -9.03
C ASP A 818 8.42 26.31 -7.52
N PHE A 819 9.22 27.15 -6.88
CA PHE A 819 9.02 27.49 -5.48
C PHE A 819 7.85 28.48 -5.37
N THR A 820 6.89 28.22 -4.48
CA THR A 820 5.69 29.06 -4.36
C THR A 820 5.65 29.98 -3.17
N GLY A 821 6.69 29.88 -2.37
CA GLY A 821 7.05 30.90 -1.42
C GLY A 821 8.45 30.63 -0.89
N TYR A 822 8.98 31.60 -0.18
CA TYR A 822 10.27 31.49 0.50
C TYR A 822 10.34 30.25 1.41
N GLY A 823 9.25 29.90 2.10
CA GLY A 823 9.19 28.71 2.96
C GLY A 823 9.41 27.39 2.21
N ASP A 824 8.85 27.25 1.00
CA ASP A 824 9.03 26.03 0.18
C ASP A 824 10.46 25.92 -0.36
N TRP A 825 11.07 27.07 -0.67
CA TRP A 825 12.47 27.16 -1.07
C TRP A 825 13.41 26.86 0.12
N ALA A 826 13.14 27.45 1.28
CA ALA A 826 13.94 27.32 2.49
C ALA A 826 13.87 25.90 3.07
N GLU A 827 12.72 25.23 3.08
CA GLU A 827 12.63 23.84 3.54
C GLU A 827 13.52 22.89 2.73
N ARG A 828 13.71 23.19 1.45
CA ARG A 828 14.62 22.44 0.61
C ARG A 828 16.08 22.79 0.88
N ALA A 829 16.38 24.08 1.00
CA ALA A 829 17.72 24.55 1.29
C ALA A 829 18.18 24.07 2.68
N PHE A 830 17.27 23.95 3.65
CA PHE A 830 17.59 23.66 5.04
C PHE A 830 16.65 22.56 5.60
N PRO A 831 16.78 21.30 5.12
CA PRO A 831 15.88 20.23 5.51
C PRO A 831 15.99 19.90 7.01
N GLY A 832 14.83 19.69 7.66
CA GLY A 832 14.77 19.38 9.10
C GLY A 832 14.75 20.59 10.03
N THR A 833 14.73 21.81 9.49
CA THR A 833 14.58 23.05 10.28
C THR A 833 13.12 23.20 10.71
N GLU A 834 12.89 23.48 12.00
CA GLU A 834 11.54 23.64 12.56
C GLU A 834 10.93 25.03 12.28
N ASP A 835 11.76 26.05 12.01
CA ASP A 835 11.38 27.43 11.66
C ASP A 835 12.33 28.03 10.61
N PHE A 836 11.82 28.39 9.44
CA PHE A 836 12.59 28.94 8.31
C PHE A 836 12.80 30.45 8.38
N PHE A 837 12.37 31.11 9.46
CA PHE A 837 12.57 32.54 9.67
C PHE A 837 13.63 32.86 10.73
N ASP A 838 14.40 31.85 11.16
CA ASP A 838 15.49 31.97 12.12
C ASP A 838 16.69 31.09 11.71
N GLY A 839 17.88 31.38 12.24
CA GLY A 839 19.12 30.66 11.95
C GLY A 839 19.61 30.78 10.49
N ASP A 840 20.35 29.77 10.01
CA ASP A 840 20.95 29.75 8.66
C ASP A 840 19.91 29.77 7.54
N ALA A 841 18.66 29.40 7.84
CA ALA A 841 17.55 29.40 6.91
C ALA A 841 16.83 30.76 6.81
N ALA A 842 17.18 31.74 7.63
CA ALA A 842 16.47 33.02 7.68
C ALA A 842 16.64 33.83 6.38
N PRO A 843 15.65 34.64 5.96
CA PRO A 843 15.72 35.50 4.77
C PRO A 843 16.95 36.39 4.70
N GLY A 844 17.46 36.87 5.84
CA GLY A 844 18.63 37.74 5.91
C GLY A 844 19.94 37.02 6.23
N ALA A 845 19.95 35.68 6.27
CA ALA A 845 21.17 34.90 6.47
C ALA A 845 21.92 34.73 5.15
N ASP A 846 23.24 34.62 5.24
CA ASP A 846 24.18 34.34 4.16
C ASP A 846 24.88 33.02 4.53
N ALA A 847 24.26 31.91 4.13
CA ALA A 847 24.62 30.58 4.63
C ALA A 847 25.90 30.02 3.97
N ASP A 848 26.26 30.47 2.77
CA ASP A 848 27.46 30.05 2.05
C ASP A 848 28.61 31.07 2.07
N GLY A 849 28.35 32.28 2.59
CA GLY A 849 29.35 33.30 2.89
C GLY A 849 29.83 34.09 1.68
N ASP A 850 29.02 34.18 0.63
CA ASP A 850 29.36 34.89 -0.61
C ASP A 850 28.91 36.36 -0.62
N GLY A 851 28.22 36.79 0.43
CA GLY A 851 27.70 38.14 0.63
C GLY A 851 26.31 38.39 0.03
N VAL A 852 25.63 37.35 -0.45
CA VAL A 852 24.25 37.37 -0.92
C VAL A 852 23.35 36.71 0.12
N ASP A 853 22.31 37.43 0.56
CA ASP A 853 21.36 36.85 1.53
C ASP A 853 20.39 35.88 0.86
N ASN A 854 19.86 34.95 1.66
CA ASN A 854 18.94 33.92 1.21
C ASN A 854 17.71 34.47 0.48
N LEU A 855 17.21 35.66 0.83
CA LEU A 855 16.06 36.26 0.16
C LEU A 855 16.43 36.73 -1.25
N LEU A 856 17.63 37.28 -1.43
CA LEU A 856 18.14 37.67 -2.73
C LEU A 856 18.48 36.45 -3.58
N GLU A 857 19.04 35.39 -2.98
CA GLU A 857 19.22 34.07 -3.60
C GLU A 857 17.89 33.51 -4.11
N TYR A 858 16.86 33.48 -3.25
CA TYR A 858 15.52 33.05 -3.63
C TYR A 858 14.94 33.88 -4.78
N ALA A 859 15.06 35.21 -4.69
CA ALA A 859 14.48 36.11 -5.69
C ALA A 859 15.18 36.00 -7.06
N LEU A 860 16.51 35.91 -7.08
CA LEU A 860 17.31 35.86 -8.30
C LEU A 860 17.52 34.43 -8.83
N GLY A 861 17.13 33.43 -8.05
CA GLY A 861 17.11 32.02 -8.45
C GLY A 861 18.44 31.28 -8.25
N GLY A 862 19.21 31.62 -7.23
CA GLY A 862 20.44 30.92 -6.85
C GLY A 862 20.27 29.87 -5.75
N ASP A 863 21.39 29.27 -5.32
CA ASP A 863 21.46 28.23 -4.31
C ASP A 863 22.18 28.74 -3.05
N PRO A 864 21.52 28.83 -1.88
CA PRO A 864 22.07 29.45 -0.67
C PRO A 864 23.16 28.61 0.02
N ARG A 865 23.63 27.56 -0.64
CA ARG A 865 24.72 26.68 -0.18
C ARG A 865 25.91 26.70 -1.13
N VAL A 866 25.85 27.49 -2.21
CA VAL A 866 26.86 27.52 -3.26
C VAL A 866 27.19 28.99 -3.55
N PRO A 867 28.43 29.44 -3.27
CA PRO A 867 28.83 30.81 -3.56
C PRO A 867 28.67 31.17 -5.05
N GLU A 868 27.75 32.09 -5.38
CA GLU A 868 27.28 32.39 -6.75
C GLU A 868 27.06 33.91 -7.01
N THR A 869 28.11 34.73 -6.97
CA THR A 869 27.98 36.18 -7.23
C THR A 869 27.52 36.56 -8.67
N GLY A 870 27.48 35.60 -9.60
CA GLY A 870 27.07 35.81 -11.00
C GLY A 870 25.58 36.08 -11.21
N LEU A 871 24.77 35.89 -10.17
CA LEU A 871 23.32 36.10 -10.14
C LEU A 871 22.95 37.59 -9.96
N LEU A 872 23.88 38.39 -9.43
CA LEU A 872 23.65 39.77 -9.03
C LEU A 872 23.32 40.69 -10.21
N PRO A 873 22.52 41.76 -10.00
CA PRO A 873 22.21 42.73 -11.04
C PRO A 873 23.45 43.37 -11.66
N VAL A 874 23.44 43.52 -12.99
CA VAL A 874 24.52 44.17 -13.73
C VAL A 874 24.29 45.67 -13.78
N VAL A 875 25.29 46.44 -13.35
CA VAL A 875 25.23 47.91 -13.37
C VAL A 875 25.99 48.46 -14.57
N ALA A 876 25.41 49.45 -15.26
CA ALA A 876 26.02 50.15 -16.38
C ALA A 876 25.80 51.66 -16.31
N ALA A 877 26.75 52.46 -16.77
CA ALA A 877 26.62 53.92 -16.86
C ALA A 877 27.08 54.42 -18.23
N ASP A 878 26.37 55.41 -18.80
CA ASP A 878 26.69 56.00 -20.11
C ASP A 878 27.05 57.50 -20.04
N GLY A 879 27.19 58.03 -18.83
CA GLY A 879 27.47 59.45 -18.58
C GLY A 879 26.23 60.33 -18.46
N THR A 880 25.06 59.86 -18.90
CA THR A 880 23.77 60.55 -18.74
C THR A 880 22.81 59.80 -17.81
N LYS A 881 22.93 58.47 -17.75
CA LYS A 881 22.13 57.59 -16.91
C LYS A 881 22.98 56.56 -16.19
N LEU A 882 22.49 56.12 -15.03
CA LEU A 882 22.95 54.92 -14.33
C LEU A 882 21.84 53.88 -14.43
N ALA A 883 22.20 52.67 -14.86
CA ALA A 883 21.27 51.58 -15.14
C ALA A 883 21.61 50.33 -14.33
N LEU A 884 20.58 49.60 -13.92
CA LEU A 884 20.65 48.32 -13.23
C LEU A 884 19.79 47.30 -13.97
N THR A 885 20.40 46.21 -14.44
CA THR A 885 19.72 45.13 -15.17
C THR A 885 19.60 43.91 -14.28
N TYR A 886 18.39 43.37 -14.14
CA TYR A 886 18.08 42.21 -13.30
C TYR A 886 17.02 41.30 -13.95
N VAL A 887 16.98 40.05 -13.50
CA VAL A 887 15.94 39.09 -13.89
C VAL A 887 14.89 39.06 -12.79
N ARG A 888 13.62 39.15 -13.19
CA ARG A 888 12.46 39.04 -12.32
C ARG A 888 11.69 37.77 -12.67
N ASP A 889 11.57 36.88 -11.70
CA ASP A 889 10.69 35.73 -11.81
C ASP A 889 9.22 36.17 -11.70
N LEU A 890 8.42 35.84 -12.71
CA LEU A 890 7.00 36.17 -12.73
C LEU A 890 6.15 35.23 -11.89
N TRP A 891 6.69 34.09 -11.44
CA TRP A 891 6.00 33.10 -10.62
C TRP A 891 6.13 33.35 -9.11
N LEU A 892 7.14 34.08 -8.66
CA LEU A 892 7.27 34.48 -7.25
C LEU A 892 6.21 35.52 -6.89
N LYS A 893 5.09 35.05 -6.31
CA LYS A 893 3.98 35.92 -5.90
C LYS A 893 4.17 36.52 -4.50
N ASP A 894 5.13 35.99 -3.75
CA ASP A 894 5.46 36.41 -2.39
C ASP A 894 6.66 37.37 -2.34
N VAL A 895 7.18 37.84 -3.49
CA VAL A 895 8.29 38.81 -3.54
C VAL A 895 7.84 40.14 -4.12
N ALA A 896 8.01 41.20 -3.35
CA ALA A 896 7.94 42.59 -3.81
C ALA A 896 9.30 43.04 -4.32
N TRP A 897 9.30 43.69 -5.48
CA TRP A 897 10.50 44.17 -6.18
C TRP A 897 10.47 45.68 -6.28
N ALA A 898 11.58 46.34 -5.98
CA ALA A 898 11.75 47.78 -6.20
C ALA A 898 13.21 48.10 -6.55
N VAL A 899 13.43 48.91 -7.57
CA VAL A 899 14.72 49.58 -7.76
C VAL A 899 14.67 50.94 -7.08
N GLU A 900 15.67 51.22 -6.26
CA GLU A 900 15.81 52.47 -5.53
C GLU A 900 17.17 53.10 -5.85
N TRP A 901 17.23 54.44 -5.80
CA TRP A 901 18.47 55.18 -5.88
C TRP A 901 18.71 56.04 -4.64
N SER A 902 19.98 56.38 -4.42
CA SER A 902 20.42 57.25 -3.33
C SER A 902 21.58 58.14 -3.78
N THR A 903 21.79 59.26 -3.10
CA THR A 903 22.97 60.13 -3.26
C THR A 903 23.92 60.05 -2.06
N ASP A 904 23.49 59.44 -0.95
CA ASP A 904 24.20 59.41 0.33
C ASP A 904 24.26 58.01 1.00
N LEU A 905 23.68 56.98 0.36
CA LEU A 905 23.50 55.61 0.88
C LEU A 905 22.60 55.49 2.11
N VAL A 906 22.01 56.59 2.58
CA VAL A 906 21.14 56.63 3.75
C VAL A 906 19.69 56.79 3.32
N ASN A 907 19.41 57.77 2.46
CA ASN A 907 18.08 58.08 1.97
C ASN A 907 17.88 57.46 0.59
N TRP A 908 16.91 56.56 0.48
CA TRP A 908 16.62 55.80 -0.75
C TRP A 908 15.27 56.23 -1.33
N SER A 909 15.19 56.37 -2.65
CA SER A 909 13.97 56.76 -3.36
C SER A 909 13.75 55.89 -4.60
N SER A 910 12.50 55.53 -4.86
CA SER A 910 12.06 54.91 -6.11
C SER A 910 11.52 55.93 -7.12
N ALA A 911 11.52 57.23 -6.78
CA ALA A 911 11.08 58.28 -7.69
C ALA A 911 12.02 58.39 -8.90
N ASP A 912 11.49 58.78 -10.06
CA ASP A 912 12.26 58.98 -11.31
C ASP A 912 12.99 57.74 -11.87
N VAL A 913 12.78 56.55 -11.28
CA VAL A 913 13.25 55.29 -11.85
C VAL A 913 12.35 54.92 -13.03
N THR A 914 12.97 54.67 -14.18
CA THR A 914 12.26 54.18 -15.37
C THR A 914 12.68 52.74 -15.65
N GLU A 915 11.73 51.81 -15.72
CA GLU A 915 11.99 50.40 -16.01
C GLU A 915 11.52 50.02 -17.42
N VAL A 916 12.36 49.30 -18.16
CA VAL A 916 12.02 48.71 -19.46
C VAL A 916 12.24 47.20 -19.41
N ILE A 917 11.29 46.44 -19.96
CA ILE A 917 11.43 44.99 -20.15
C ILE A 917 12.24 44.78 -21.43
N GLU A 918 13.48 44.27 -21.29
CA GLU A 918 14.36 43.96 -22.42
C GLU A 918 14.01 42.59 -23.05
N LEU A 919 13.48 41.67 -22.25
CA LEU A 919 13.03 40.34 -22.65
C LEU A 919 11.87 39.91 -21.76
N GLU A 920 10.80 39.41 -22.38
CA GLU A 920 9.64 38.84 -21.69
C GLU A 920 9.44 37.40 -22.15
N THR A 921 9.26 36.51 -21.19
CA THR A 921 8.83 35.13 -21.39
C THR A 921 7.61 34.87 -20.49
N PRO A 922 6.88 33.76 -20.65
CA PRO A 922 5.84 33.39 -19.69
C PRO A 922 6.33 33.24 -18.24
N ASP A 923 7.63 33.04 -18.04
CA ASP A 923 8.21 32.67 -16.75
C ASP A 923 8.99 33.78 -16.06
N PHE A 924 9.65 34.64 -16.82
CA PHE A 924 10.47 35.71 -16.28
C PHE A 924 10.54 36.91 -17.22
N GLU A 925 10.89 38.04 -16.64
CA GLU A 925 11.25 39.25 -17.36
C GLU A 925 12.70 39.63 -17.07
N ARG A 926 13.44 40.04 -18.09
CA ARG A 926 14.71 40.76 -17.89
C ARG A 926 14.41 42.25 -17.94
N ARG A 927 14.63 42.96 -16.84
CA ARG A 927 14.34 44.39 -16.69
C ARG A 927 15.62 45.21 -16.63
N ARG A 928 15.59 46.37 -17.27
CA ARG A 928 16.60 47.42 -17.13
C ARG A 928 15.95 48.64 -16.47
N ALA A 929 16.39 48.96 -15.27
CA ALA A 929 15.98 50.14 -14.53
C ALA A 929 17.02 51.26 -14.73
N GLU A 930 16.58 52.49 -14.98
CA GLU A 930 17.44 53.62 -15.29
C GLU A 930 17.09 54.86 -14.45
N VAL A 931 18.11 55.62 -14.06
CA VAL A 931 18.01 56.90 -13.36
C VAL A 931 18.98 57.91 -13.97
N ALA A 932 18.52 59.14 -14.20
CA ALA A 932 19.37 60.21 -14.74
C ALA A 932 20.49 60.63 -13.76
N VAL A 933 21.68 60.95 -14.27
CA VAL A 933 22.81 61.40 -13.44
C VAL A 933 22.86 62.93 -13.30
N GLU A 934 22.05 63.66 -14.07
CA GLU A 934 22.10 65.13 -14.15
C GLU A 934 21.88 65.81 -12.78
N GLY A 935 22.77 66.74 -12.43
CA GLY A 935 22.73 67.48 -11.16
C GLY A 935 23.20 66.69 -9.93
N ARG A 936 23.65 65.44 -10.08
CA ARG A 936 24.02 64.56 -8.96
C ARG A 936 25.53 64.27 -8.99
N THR A 937 26.25 64.60 -7.92
CA THR A 937 27.70 64.34 -7.79
C THR A 937 28.02 62.93 -7.33
N ARG A 938 27.04 62.21 -6.77
CA ARG A 938 27.10 60.79 -6.38
C ARG A 938 25.71 60.19 -6.60
N LEU A 939 25.65 58.99 -7.17
CA LEU A 939 24.41 58.26 -7.40
C LEU A 939 24.68 56.77 -7.22
N PHE A 940 23.83 56.11 -6.43
CA PHE A 940 23.86 54.68 -6.16
C PHE A 940 22.50 54.09 -6.56
N LEU A 941 22.48 52.91 -7.17
CA LEU A 941 21.27 52.13 -7.40
C LEU A 941 21.34 50.83 -6.60
N ARG A 942 20.20 50.35 -6.14
CA ARG A 942 20.05 49.00 -5.58
C ARG A 942 18.77 48.36 -6.07
N LEU A 943 18.79 47.03 -6.15
CA LEU A 943 17.58 46.23 -6.18
C LEU A 943 17.19 45.91 -4.73
N LYS A 944 15.93 46.14 -4.39
CA LYS A 944 15.34 45.79 -3.11
C LYS A 944 14.27 44.74 -3.33
N VAL A 945 14.40 43.63 -2.62
CA VAL A 945 13.40 42.56 -2.55
C VAL A 945 12.85 42.45 -1.13
N ALA A 946 11.58 42.08 -1.00
CA ALA A 946 10.94 41.87 0.30
C ALA A 946 9.84 40.81 0.18
N LEU A 947 9.68 39.99 1.23
CA LEU A 947 8.55 39.06 1.31
C LEU A 947 7.23 39.81 1.54
N THR A 948 6.17 39.40 0.85
CA THR A 948 4.80 39.90 1.05
C THR A 948 3.98 38.88 1.86
N ALA A 949 3.01 39.35 2.64
CA ALA A 949 2.03 38.43 3.24
C ALA A 949 1.25 37.75 2.10
N ALA A 950 1.26 36.42 2.05
CA ALA A 950 0.66 35.66 0.97
C ALA A 950 -0.81 36.08 0.74
N PRO A 951 -1.22 36.37 -0.51
CA PRO A 951 -2.61 36.74 -0.83
C PRO A 951 -3.61 35.60 -0.64
#